data_AF-A0A8T0S9P6-F1
#
_entry.id   AF-A0A8T0S9P6-F1
#
_cell.length_a   1.000
_cell.length_b   1.000
_cell.length_c   1.000
_cell.angle_alpha   90.00
_cell.angle_beta   90.00
_cell.angle_gamma   90.00
#
_symmetry.space_group_name_H-M   'P 1'
#
loop_
_entity.id
_entity.type
_entity.pdbx_description
1 polymer ?
#
loop_
_entity_poly.entity_id
_entity_poly.type
_entity_poly.pdbx_seq_one_letter_code
_entity_poly.pdbx_strand_id
1 'polypeptide(L)'
;MLSFSHSPIVSYLLWCLVLLALASSNGVGATAKPKVVGSGYKLVSLVQLPNGGGLVGYLQVKQRTSTYGPDIPRLRLFVKHETRERVRVQITDADKPRWEVPYNLLPREPAPPVTGGRVTGAPFTAAEYPGEELVFTYGRDPFWFAVHRRSTRQPLFNTSAGALLFKDQYLEVSTALPKDAALYGLGENTQPGGIRLRPNDPYTIYTTDISAINLNTDLYGSHPVYMDLRSLAGRGVAHAVLLLNSNGMDVFYRGTSLTYKVIGGLLDFYFFAGATPLAVVDQYTSMIGRPAPMPYWAFGFHQCRWGYKNLSVVEGVVEGYRNAQIPLDVIWNDDDHMDAAKDFTLDPVNYPRPKLLAFLDKIHAQGMKYIVLIDPGIAVNNSYGVYQRGMARDIFIKLDGQPYLAQVWPGPVYFPDFLNPNGVSWWIDEVRRFHDLVPVDGLWIDMNEASNFCTGKCTIPKKHQCPIPDSKTPWVCCLDCKNLTNTRWDEPPYKINASGQTARLGFNTIATSATHYNGILEYNAHSLYGFSQAIATHKALQGLQGKRPFILTRSTFVGSGAYAAHWTGDNKGTWENLRYSISIVVDGADADAAAVATSSPYFAAGGGAKLQGEEGEGVEDSQRSVEVDVGGLALPLGKSFTVTWNMQIEA
;
A
#
# COMPACT_ATOMS: atom_id res chain seq x y z
N MET A 1 -57.52 52.78 -37.96
CA MET A 1 -57.77 51.96 -36.75
C MET A 1 -56.58 51.04 -36.55
N LEU A 2 -56.15 50.94 -35.30
CA LEU A 2 -54.86 50.46 -34.80
C LEU A 2 -54.53 49.00 -35.16
N SER A 3 -53.26 48.74 -35.48
CA SER A 3 -52.65 47.41 -35.43
C SER A 3 -51.51 47.45 -34.40
N PHE A 4 -51.63 46.64 -33.34
CA PHE A 4 -50.65 46.54 -32.26
C PHE A 4 -49.56 45.54 -32.63
N SER A 5 -48.30 45.99 -32.60
CA SER A 5 -47.13 45.11 -32.62
C SER A 5 -46.93 44.46 -31.26
N HIS A 6 -46.81 43.14 -31.23
CA HIS A 6 -46.41 42.38 -30.04
C HIS A 6 -44.89 42.43 -29.90
N SER A 7 -44.39 43.11 -28.85
CA SER A 7 -42.97 43.15 -28.53
C SER A 7 -42.59 41.91 -27.68
N PRO A 8 -41.58 41.11 -28.08
CA PRO A 8 -41.19 39.86 -27.40
C PRO A 8 -40.58 40.07 -26.01
N ILE A 9 -40.36 41.33 -25.59
CA ILE A 9 -39.74 41.70 -24.32
C ILE A 9 -40.71 41.49 -23.13
N VAL A 10 -42.03 41.65 -23.34
CA VAL A 10 -43.02 41.54 -22.26
C VAL A 10 -43.26 40.08 -21.85
N SER A 11 -43.15 39.14 -22.80
CA SER A 11 -43.28 37.70 -22.51
C SER A 11 -42.07 37.14 -21.74
N TYR A 12 -40.88 37.71 -21.96
CA TYR A 12 -39.68 37.33 -21.22
C TYR A 12 -39.69 37.82 -19.77
N LEU A 13 -40.20 39.03 -19.53
CA LEU A 13 -40.30 39.59 -18.17
C LEU A 13 -41.32 38.85 -17.30
N LEU A 14 -42.44 38.39 -17.88
CA LEU A 14 -43.43 37.57 -17.18
C LEU A 14 -42.89 36.17 -16.82
N TRP A 15 -42.07 35.57 -17.69
CA TRP A 15 -41.41 34.29 -17.38
C TRP A 15 -40.35 34.42 -16.28
N CYS A 16 -39.58 35.50 -16.26
CA CYS A 16 -38.61 35.76 -15.20
C CYS A 16 -39.29 36.00 -13.83
N LEU A 17 -40.44 36.68 -13.80
CA LEU A 17 -41.19 36.92 -12.55
C LEU A 17 -41.81 35.63 -11.97
N VAL A 18 -42.27 34.70 -12.81
CA VAL A 18 -42.78 33.39 -12.35
C VAL A 18 -41.64 32.50 -11.83
N LEU A 19 -40.44 32.55 -12.44
CA LEU A 19 -39.26 31.83 -11.94
C LEU A 19 -38.72 32.40 -10.62
N LEU A 20 -38.80 33.72 -10.41
CA LEU A 20 -38.43 34.38 -9.14
C LEU A 20 -39.44 34.12 -8.00
N ALA A 21 -40.74 33.96 -8.33
CA ALA A 21 -41.77 33.59 -7.36
C ALA A 21 -41.70 32.09 -6.96
N LEU A 22 -41.20 31.21 -7.85
CA LEU A 22 -40.95 29.80 -7.51
C LEU A 22 -39.63 29.59 -6.76
N ALA A 23 -38.64 30.47 -6.96
CA ALA A 23 -37.37 30.46 -6.23
C ALA A 23 -37.46 30.95 -4.77
N SER A 24 -38.60 31.54 -4.35
CA SER A 24 -38.81 32.09 -3.01
C SER A 24 -39.61 31.17 -2.06
N SER A 25 -39.90 29.93 -2.48
CA SER A 25 -40.60 28.92 -1.64
C SER A 25 -39.74 27.74 -1.18
N ASN A 26 -38.46 27.70 -1.56
CA ASN A 26 -37.50 26.80 -0.91
C ASN A 26 -37.10 27.41 0.43
N GLY A 27 -37.84 27.03 1.46
CA GLY A 27 -37.51 27.31 2.84
C GLY A 27 -36.02 27.09 3.06
N VAL A 28 -35.37 28.12 3.59
CA VAL A 28 -34.03 28.02 4.17
C VAL A 28 -34.13 26.96 5.26
N GLY A 29 -33.85 25.71 4.89
CA GLY A 29 -33.66 24.62 5.84
C GLY A 29 -32.58 25.09 6.79
N ALA A 30 -32.94 25.18 8.07
CA ALA A 30 -32.01 25.47 9.14
C ALA A 30 -30.73 24.69 8.88
N THR A 31 -29.61 25.39 8.71
CA THR A 31 -28.29 24.79 8.62
C THR A 31 -28.14 23.89 9.84
N ALA A 32 -28.20 22.57 9.61
CA ALA A 32 -28.03 21.61 10.67
C ALA A 32 -26.70 21.94 11.35
N LYS A 33 -26.73 22.23 12.65
CA LYS A 33 -25.51 22.46 13.43
C LYS A 33 -24.53 21.31 13.09
N PRO A 34 -23.26 21.59 12.76
CA PRO A 34 -22.31 20.55 12.42
C PRO A 34 -22.33 19.49 13.53
N LYS A 35 -22.64 18.24 13.17
CA LYS A 35 -22.68 17.14 14.13
C LYS A 35 -21.29 17.02 14.75
N VAL A 36 -21.18 17.21 16.06
CA VAL A 36 -19.93 16.99 16.80
C VAL A 36 -19.53 15.53 16.62
N VAL A 37 -18.40 15.27 15.97
CA VAL A 37 -17.92 13.91 15.70
C VAL A 37 -17.52 13.22 17.01
N GLY A 38 -16.88 13.96 17.93
CA GLY A 38 -16.60 13.51 19.29
C GLY A 38 -16.05 14.63 20.19
N SER A 39 -15.88 14.33 21.48
CA SER A 39 -15.55 15.31 22.52
C SER A 39 -14.15 15.16 23.14
N GLY A 40 -13.37 14.18 22.66
CA GLY A 40 -12.07 13.85 23.21
C GLY A 40 -12.12 13.00 24.48
N TYR A 41 -10.93 12.77 25.05
CA TYR A 41 -10.72 11.98 26.26
C TYR A 41 -10.11 12.85 27.36
N LYS A 42 -10.13 12.36 28.60
CA LYS A 42 -9.34 12.88 29.73
C LYS A 42 -8.48 11.79 30.35
N LEU A 43 -7.30 12.14 30.85
CA LEU A 43 -6.42 11.22 31.56
C LEU A 43 -6.92 10.99 32.99
N VAL A 44 -7.14 9.73 33.35
CA VAL A 44 -7.62 9.31 34.68
C VAL A 44 -6.47 8.92 35.60
N SER A 45 -5.51 8.18 35.07
CA SER A 45 -4.34 7.71 35.83
C SER A 45 -3.18 7.45 34.89
N LEU A 46 -1.96 7.60 35.39
CA LEU A 46 -0.73 7.31 34.69
C LEU A 46 0.26 6.70 35.70
N VAL A 47 0.83 5.56 35.33
CA VAL A 47 1.81 4.85 36.15
C VAL A 47 3.06 4.58 35.34
N GLN A 48 4.20 4.61 36.02
CA GLN A 48 5.48 4.18 35.47
C GLN A 48 5.74 2.72 35.87
N LEU A 49 6.03 1.90 34.86
CA LEU A 49 6.39 0.51 35.05
C LEU A 49 7.85 0.40 35.52
N PRO A 50 8.17 -0.62 36.33
CA PRO A 50 9.54 -0.85 36.79
C PRO A 50 10.48 -1.17 35.62
N ASN A 51 11.80 -1.10 35.88
CA ASN A 51 12.85 -1.56 34.97
C ASN A 51 12.80 -0.95 33.56
N GLY A 52 12.36 0.31 33.43
CA GLY A 52 12.25 0.96 32.12
C GLY A 52 11.11 0.42 31.25
N GLY A 53 10.11 -0.25 31.84
CA GLY A 53 8.96 -0.80 31.12
C GLY A 53 8.02 0.24 30.51
N GLY A 54 8.29 1.54 30.66
CA GLY A 54 7.50 2.62 30.08
C GLY A 54 6.40 3.16 31.00
N LEU A 55 5.50 3.96 30.45
CA LEU A 55 4.31 4.48 31.10
C LEU A 55 3.07 3.73 30.62
N VAL A 56 2.14 3.47 31.53
CA VAL A 56 0.79 3.01 31.22
C VAL A 56 -0.22 3.98 31.84
N GLY A 57 -1.13 4.49 31.02
CA GLY A 57 -2.19 5.39 31.44
C GLY A 57 -3.57 4.93 31.00
N TYR A 58 -4.59 5.47 31.64
CA TYR A 58 -5.99 5.21 31.30
C TYR A 58 -6.69 6.52 30.98
N LEU A 59 -7.38 6.56 29.84
CA LEU A 59 -8.14 7.69 29.36
C LEU A 59 -9.63 7.38 29.44
N GLN A 60 -10.46 8.36 29.76
CA GLN A 60 -11.90 8.26 29.83
C GLN A 60 -12.53 9.21 28.82
N VAL A 61 -13.45 8.72 27.99
CA VAL A 61 -14.19 9.59 27.05
C VAL A 61 -14.91 10.70 27.82
N LYS A 62 -14.85 11.94 27.35
CA LYS A 62 -15.47 13.09 28.04
C LYS A 62 -16.99 13.07 27.91
N GLN A 63 -17.46 12.93 26.67
CA GLN A 63 -18.87 12.84 26.32
C GLN A 63 -19.04 11.91 25.12
N ARG A 64 -19.93 10.93 25.25
CA ARG A 64 -20.21 9.96 24.18
C ARG A 64 -21.02 10.60 23.06
N THR A 65 -20.69 10.25 21.83
CA THR A 65 -21.40 10.55 20.58
C THR A 65 -21.62 9.26 19.79
N SER A 66 -22.48 9.33 18.77
CA SER A 66 -22.81 8.18 17.90
C SER A 66 -22.39 8.37 16.44
N THR A 67 -21.93 9.57 16.05
CA THR A 67 -21.40 9.83 14.70
C THR A 67 -20.24 8.88 14.43
N TYR A 68 -20.31 8.17 13.31
CA TYR A 68 -19.38 7.10 12.93
C TYR A 68 -19.28 5.90 13.90
N GLY A 69 -20.30 5.70 14.76
CA GLY A 69 -20.36 4.61 15.73
C GLY A 69 -20.10 5.07 17.17
N PRO A 70 -20.25 4.13 18.14
CA PRO A 70 -20.05 4.44 19.55
C PRO A 70 -18.59 4.68 19.89
N ASP A 71 -18.33 5.67 20.76
CA ASP A 71 -16.99 5.85 21.36
C ASP A 71 -16.61 4.67 22.24
N ILE A 72 -15.32 4.35 22.24
CA ILE A 72 -14.74 3.42 23.21
C ILE A 72 -14.68 4.12 24.58
N PRO A 73 -15.35 3.62 25.63
CA PRO A 73 -15.46 4.38 26.87
C PRO A 73 -14.14 4.65 27.59
N ARG A 74 -13.24 3.67 27.57
CA ARG A 74 -11.95 3.72 28.26
C ARG A 74 -10.84 3.31 27.30
N LEU A 75 -9.83 4.15 27.19
CA LEU A 75 -8.63 3.81 26.42
C LEU A 75 -7.47 3.56 27.37
N ARG A 76 -6.52 2.77 26.90
CA ARG A 76 -5.23 2.58 27.52
C ARG A 76 -4.16 3.24 26.66
N LEU A 77 -3.35 4.08 27.30
CA LEU A 77 -2.14 4.69 26.74
C LEU A 77 -0.94 3.86 27.20
N PHE A 78 -0.03 3.55 26.29
CA PHE A 78 1.28 2.98 26.57
C PHE A 78 2.35 3.83 25.89
N VAL A 79 3.39 4.23 26.64
CA VAL A 79 4.50 5.04 26.12
C VAL A 79 5.81 4.44 26.54
N LYS A 80 6.70 4.18 25.59
CA LYS A 80 8.03 3.66 25.89
C LYS A 80 9.09 4.29 25.01
N HIS A 81 10.17 4.75 25.64
CA HIS A 81 11.43 5.05 24.95
C HIS A 81 12.10 3.71 24.69
N GLU A 82 12.07 3.25 23.44
CA GLU A 82 12.65 1.96 23.04
C GLU A 82 14.16 2.06 22.82
N THR A 83 14.60 3.21 22.31
CA THR A 83 16.01 3.56 22.14
C THR A 83 16.23 5.03 22.50
N ARG A 84 17.47 5.51 22.41
CA ARG A 84 17.80 6.94 22.56
C ARG A 84 16.94 7.84 21.67
N GLU A 85 16.70 7.41 20.43
CA GLU A 85 16.13 8.21 19.35
C GLU A 85 14.77 7.70 18.87
N ARG A 86 14.21 6.67 19.55
CA ARG A 86 12.91 6.09 19.22
C ARG A 86 11.98 6.02 20.43
N VAL A 87 10.79 6.61 20.29
CA VAL A 87 9.70 6.48 21.26
C VAL A 87 8.47 5.89 20.58
N ARG A 88 7.81 4.97 21.28
CA ARG A 88 6.54 4.36 20.90
C ARG A 88 5.41 4.95 21.76
N VAL A 89 4.30 5.31 21.13
CA VAL A 89 3.07 5.76 21.79
C VAL A 89 1.91 4.95 21.23
N GLN A 90 1.37 4.04 22.05
CA GLN A 90 0.24 3.19 21.70
C GLN A 90 -1.02 3.61 22.47
N ILE A 91 -2.14 3.73 21.78
CA ILE A 91 -3.47 3.97 22.37
C ILE A 91 -4.44 2.91 21.85
N THR A 92 -5.04 2.17 22.78
CA THR A 92 -5.97 1.06 22.47
C THR A 92 -7.16 1.04 23.43
N ASP A 93 -8.12 0.15 23.23
CA ASP A 93 -9.20 -0.09 24.18
C ASP A 93 -8.63 -0.68 25.48
N ALA A 94 -9.00 -0.12 26.62
CA ALA A 94 -8.52 -0.56 27.93
C ALA A 94 -9.11 -1.90 28.38
N ASP A 95 -10.26 -2.28 27.82
CA ASP A 95 -11.12 -3.34 28.31
C ASP A 95 -11.13 -4.56 27.38
N LYS A 96 -10.82 -4.36 26.09
CA LYS A 96 -10.82 -5.42 25.08
C LYS A 96 -9.61 -5.33 24.16
N PRO A 97 -8.95 -6.45 23.84
CA PRO A 97 -7.98 -6.48 22.76
C PRO A 97 -8.61 -6.00 21.45
N ARG A 98 -7.87 -5.20 20.69
CA ARG A 98 -8.22 -4.79 19.33
C ARG A 98 -7.24 -5.41 18.35
N TRP A 99 -7.57 -5.35 17.07
CA TRP A 99 -6.65 -5.76 16.03
C TRP A 99 -5.32 -5.00 16.11
N GLU A 100 -4.23 -5.75 16.02
CA GLU A 100 -2.86 -5.28 15.93
C GLU A 100 -2.17 -6.03 14.79
N VAL A 101 -1.28 -5.36 14.05
CA VAL A 101 -0.43 -6.02 13.06
C VAL A 101 0.29 -7.20 13.73
N PRO A 102 0.15 -8.44 13.24
CA PRO A 102 0.63 -9.62 13.96
C PRO A 102 2.15 -9.59 14.20
N TYR A 103 2.56 -9.88 15.44
CA TYR A 103 3.98 -9.90 15.84
C TYR A 103 4.80 -10.99 15.14
N ASN A 104 4.15 -12.04 14.61
CA ASN A 104 4.82 -13.08 13.83
C ASN A 104 5.10 -12.66 12.38
N LEU A 105 4.40 -11.64 11.86
CA LEU A 105 4.71 -11.04 10.56
C LEU A 105 5.71 -9.89 10.70
N LEU A 106 5.51 -9.03 11.70
CA LEU A 106 6.38 -7.90 11.99
C LEU A 106 6.87 -7.95 13.46
N PRO A 107 7.98 -8.66 13.74
CA PRO A 107 8.55 -8.78 15.08
C PRO A 107 8.97 -7.43 15.65
N ARG A 108 8.56 -7.15 16.88
CA ARG A 108 8.87 -5.92 17.62
C ARG A 108 8.63 -6.13 19.11
N GLU A 109 9.06 -5.19 19.95
CA GLU A 109 8.80 -5.29 21.38
C GLU A 109 7.29 -5.31 21.67
N PRO A 110 6.75 -6.26 22.47
CA PRO A 110 5.34 -6.29 22.80
C PRO A 110 4.97 -5.21 23.83
N ALA A 111 3.82 -4.57 23.63
CA ALA A 111 3.21 -3.77 24.68
C ALA A 111 2.71 -4.70 25.82
N PRO A 112 2.61 -4.23 27.08
CA PRO A 112 2.07 -5.06 28.15
C PRO A 112 0.63 -5.49 27.80
N PRO A 113 0.19 -6.71 28.15
CA PRO A 113 -1.13 -7.21 27.74
C PRO A 113 -2.31 -6.36 28.25
N VAL A 114 -3.40 -6.31 27.48
CA VAL A 114 -4.67 -5.72 27.92
C VAL A 114 -5.45 -6.76 28.73
N THR A 115 -5.46 -6.63 30.07
CA THR A 115 -6.11 -7.59 30.99
C THR A 115 -7.38 -7.05 31.66
N GLY A 116 -7.89 -5.87 31.24
CA GLY A 116 -9.07 -5.20 31.82
C GLY A 116 -8.86 -4.61 33.23
N GLY A 117 -7.89 -5.12 33.98
CA GLY A 117 -7.46 -4.61 35.28
C GLY A 117 -6.52 -3.39 35.19
N ARG A 118 -6.34 -2.69 36.31
CA ARG A 118 -5.33 -1.63 36.43
C ARG A 118 -3.94 -2.25 36.49
N VAL A 119 -3.03 -1.79 35.65
CA VAL A 119 -1.61 -2.14 35.74
C VAL A 119 -1.02 -1.54 37.02
N THR A 120 -0.30 -2.36 37.79
CA THR A 120 0.44 -1.93 38.99
C THR A 120 1.76 -1.27 38.59
N GLY A 121 1.98 -0.04 39.03
CA GLY A 121 3.21 0.71 38.81
C GLY A 121 3.29 1.92 39.75
N ALA A 122 4.41 2.62 39.75
CA ALA A 122 4.57 3.84 40.55
C ALA A 122 3.72 4.97 39.94
N PRO A 123 2.91 5.72 40.71
CA PRO A 123 2.16 6.85 40.18
C PRO A 123 3.08 7.86 39.50
N PHE A 124 2.78 8.24 38.26
CA PHE A 124 3.55 9.21 37.51
C PHE A 124 2.82 10.55 37.48
N THR A 125 3.44 11.59 38.05
CA THR A 125 2.83 12.92 38.21
C THR A 125 3.54 14.03 37.44
N ALA A 126 4.74 13.78 36.92
CA ALA A 126 5.52 14.75 36.15
C ALA A 126 4.82 15.12 34.83
N ALA A 127 5.02 16.36 34.38
CA ALA A 127 4.41 16.88 33.15
C ALA A 127 5.08 16.35 31.86
N GLU A 128 6.33 15.90 31.96
CA GLU A 128 7.11 15.36 30.85
C GLU A 128 7.69 14.00 31.25
N TYR A 129 7.75 13.08 30.28
CA TYR A 129 8.44 11.80 30.39
C TYR A 129 9.68 11.81 29.49
N PRO A 130 10.84 12.25 30.02
CA PRO A 130 12.04 12.44 29.23
C PRO A 130 12.74 11.11 28.96
N GLY A 131 13.15 10.91 27.71
CA GLY A 131 14.18 9.96 27.31
C GLY A 131 15.52 10.67 27.13
N GLU A 132 16.43 10.04 26.39
CA GLU A 132 17.73 10.64 26.08
C GLU A 132 17.61 11.78 25.05
N GLU A 133 17.10 11.51 23.84
CA GLU A 133 16.90 12.54 22.81
C GLU A 133 15.43 12.94 22.62
N LEU A 134 14.48 12.06 22.92
CA LEU A 134 13.05 12.35 22.78
C LEU A 134 12.38 12.56 24.13
N VAL A 135 11.38 13.44 24.16
CA VAL A 135 10.56 13.71 25.34
C VAL A 135 9.10 13.57 24.95
N PHE A 136 8.36 12.79 25.73
CA PHE A 136 6.91 12.69 25.64
C PHE A 136 6.27 13.68 26.63
N THR A 137 5.33 14.49 26.17
CA THR A 137 4.58 15.43 27.00
C THR A 137 3.08 15.25 26.77
N TYR A 138 2.26 15.61 27.75
CA TYR A 138 0.83 15.35 27.67
C TYR A 138 -0.01 16.36 28.47
N GLY A 139 -1.24 16.57 28.01
CA GLY A 139 -2.31 17.26 28.72
C GLY A 139 -3.27 16.28 29.38
N ARG A 140 -4.02 16.73 30.39
CA ARG A 140 -4.91 15.84 31.17
C ARG A 140 -6.38 15.95 30.77
N ASP A 141 -6.94 17.15 30.65
CA ASP A 141 -8.35 17.35 30.29
C ASP A 141 -8.54 18.64 29.46
N PRO A 142 -8.81 18.55 28.14
CA PRO A 142 -8.77 17.32 27.36
C PRO A 142 -7.35 16.71 27.31
N PHE A 143 -7.29 15.40 27.11
CA PHE A 143 -6.05 14.69 26.87
C PHE A 143 -5.52 15.04 25.48
N TRP A 144 -4.22 15.32 25.43
CA TRP A 144 -3.41 15.45 24.22
C TRP A 144 -2.01 14.95 24.54
N PHE A 145 -1.21 14.64 23.52
CA PHE A 145 0.21 14.35 23.70
C PHE A 145 1.07 15.02 22.63
N ALA A 146 2.35 15.18 22.96
CA ALA A 146 3.35 15.61 22.01
C ALA A 146 4.65 14.84 22.22
N VAL A 147 5.42 14.73 21.14
CA VAL A 147 6.80 14.22 21.14
C VAL A 147 7.67 15.30 20.56
N HIS A 148 8.74 15.66 21.28
CA HIS A 148 9.69 16.69 20.84
C HIS A 148 11.12 16.29 21.16
N ARG A 149 12.08 16.90 20.48
CA ARG A 149 13.50 16.75 20.79
C ARG A 149 13.80 17.34 22.16
N ARG A 150 14.63 16.67 22.94
CA ARG A 150 15.16 17.18 24.20
C ARG A 150 16.18 18.28 23.94
N SER A 151 17.06 18.06 22.99
CA SER A 151 18.18 18.94 22.62
C SER A 151 17.73 20.31 22.11
N THR A 152 16.66 20.36 21.31
CA THR A 152 16.23 21.60 20.63
C THR A 152 14.82 22.06 20.99
N ARG A 153 14.06 21.28 21.77
CA ARG A 153 12.63 21.47 22.05
C ARG A 153 11.74 21.52 20.80
N GLN A 154 12.27 21.15 19.63
CA GLN A 154 11.52 21.10 18.38
C GLN A 154 10.46 19.99 18.45
N PRO A 155 9.16 20.30 18.23
CA PRO A 155 8.11 19.29 18.22
C PRO A 155 8.19 18.44 16.96
N LEU A 156 8.17 17.11 17.11
CA LEU A 156 8.00 16.18 16.01
C LEU A 156 6.50 16.00 15.71
N PHE A 157 5.72 15.84 16.78
CA PHE A 157 4.29 15.58 16.71
C PHE A 157 3.60 16.23 17.91
N ASN A 158 2.47 16.89 17.69
CA ASN A 158 1.72 17.56 18.75
C ASN A 158 0.21 17.56 18.47
N THR A 159 -0.54 16.83 19.30
CA THR A 159 -1.99 16.67 19.16
C THR A 159 -2.81 17.72 19.91
N SER A 160 -2.20 18.72 20.53
CA SER A 160 -2.91 19.67 21.40
C SER A 160 -3.96 20.52 20.68
N ALA A 161 -3.87 20.63 19.35
CA ALA A 161 -4.80 21.41 18.53
C ALA A 161 -6.06 20.64 18.12
N GLY A 162 -6.11 19.32 18.30
CA GLY A 162 -7.21 18.45 17.89
C GLY A 162 -7.72 17.55 19.01
N ALA A 163 -8.97 17.11 18.92
CA ALA A 163 -9.52 16.12 19.84
C ALA A 163 -9.14 14.71 19.37
N LEU A 164 -8.60 13.88 20.27
CA LEU A 164 -8.46 12.44 20.01
C LEU A 164 -9.84 11.79 19.94
N LEU A 165 -10.20 11.23 18.78
CA LEU A 165 -11.44 10.46 18.62
C LEU A 165 -11.09 8.98 18.44
N PHE A 166 -11.81 8.11 19.16
CA PHE A 166 -11.51 6.68 19.17
C PHE A 166 -12.81 5.89 19.27
N LYS A 167 -13.25 5.34 18.14
CA LYS A 167 -14.45 4.51 17.97
C LYS A 167 -14.04 3.18 17.35
N ASP A 168 -14.96 2.23 17.32
CA ASP A 168 -14.65 0.88 16.84
C ASP A 168 -14.21 0.85 15.36
N GLN A 169 -14.76 1.72 14.50
CA GLN A 169 -14.42 1.83 13.08
C GLN A 169 -14.10 3.27 12.65
N TYR A 170 -13.62 4.09 13.58
CA TYR A 170 -13.22 5.48 13.31
C TYR A 170 -12.25 5.98 14.38
N LEU A 171 -10.98 6.09 14.02
CA LEU A 171 -9.92 6.70 14.83
C LEU A 171 -9.50 8.01 14.16
N GLU A 172 -9.45 9.10 14.92
CA GLU A 172 -9.00 10.39 14.42
C GLU A 172 -7.99 11.02 15.37
N VAL A 173 -6.83 11.39 14.83
CA VAL A 173 -5.79 12.12 15.54
C VAL A 173 -5.09 13.08 14.58
N SER A 174 -4.92 14.32 15.05
CA SER A 174 -4.27 15.38 14.28
C SER A 174 -2.98 15.80 14.96
N THR A 175 -1.99 16.19 14.15
CA THR A 175 -0.81 16.92 14.62
C THR A 175 -0.74 18.29 13.96
N ALA A 176 -0.30 19.29 14.73
CA ALA A 176 0.13 20.57 14.17
C ALA A 176 1.50 20.42 13.49
N LEU A 177 1.70 21.14 12.39
CA LEU A 177 2.96 21.20 11.65
C LEU A 177 3.38 22.67 11.48
N PRO A 178 4.69 22.97 11.59
CA PRO A 178 5.17 24.30 11.27
C PRO A 178 5.11 24.56 9.76
N LYS A 179 5.08 25.84 9.35
CA LYS A 179 4.93 26.24 7.93
C LYS A 179 6.08 25.75 7.04
N ASP A 180 7.25 25.50 7.61
CA ASP A 180 8.45 25.04 6.93
C ASP A 180 8.59 23.51 6.91
N ALA A 181 7.59 22.76 7.39
CA ALA A 181 7.57 21.30 7.29
C ALA A 181 7.63 20.84 5.82
N ALA A 182 8.50 19.88 5.53
CA ALA A 182 8.59 19.22 4.23
C ALA A 182 8.43 17.72 4.43
N LEU A 183 7.25 17.22 4.07
CA LEU A 183 6.87 15.82 4.27
C LEU A 183 7.12 14.99 3.01
N TYR A 184 7.50 13.73 3.21
CA TYR A 184 7.74 12.69 2.20
C TYR A 184 7.23 11.35 2.74
N GLY A 185 6.69 10.43 1.92
CA GLY A 185 6.10 9.16 2.37
C GLY A 185 4.59 9.07 2.15
N LEU A 186 3.89 8.35 3.04
CA LEU A 186 2.46 8.03 2.95
C LEU A 186 2.07 7.28 1.67
N GLY A 187 2.98 6.44 1.17
CA GLY A 187 2.76 5.62 -0.01
C GLY A 187 1.81 4.43 0.23
N GLU A 188 1.37 3.76 -0.82
CA GLU A 188 1.79 3.97 -2.21
C GLU A 188 0.81 4.86 -2.99
N ASN A 189 1.34 5.87 -3.70
CA ASN A 189 0.55 6.73 -4.58
C ASN A 189 1.45 7.44 -5.61
N THR A 190 0.93 7.68 -6.82
CA THR A 190 1.60 8.49 -7.83
C THR A 190 1.18 9.96 -7.68
N GLN A 191 2.15 10.85 -7.47
CA GLN A 191 1.89 12.29 -7.28
C GLN A 191 2.42 13.12 -8.45
N PRO A 192 1.62 14.04 -9.02
CA PRO A 192 2.09 14.93 -10.09
C PRO A 192 3.09 15.98 -9.60
N GLY A 193 3.05 16.30 -8.29
CA GLY A 193 3.82 17.36 -7.66
C GLY A 193 5.25 17.00 -7.24
N GLY A 194 5.71 15.77 -7.56
CA GLY A 194 6.98 15.20 -7.15
C GLY A 194 6.95 14.52 -5.78
N ILE A 195 8.13 14.17 -5.24
CA ILE A 195 8.30 13.42 -3.97
C ILE A 195 7.74 14.11 -2.71
N ARG A 196 7.63 15.44 -2.72
CA ARG A 196 7.21 16.19 -1.54
C ARG A 196 5.69 16.23 -1.49
N LEU A 197 5.13 15.80 -0.36
CA LEU A 197 3.69 15.87 -0.13
C LEU A 197 3.18 17.31 -0.25
N ARG A 198 2.07 17.45 -0.96
CA ARG A 198 1.39 18.70 -1.23
C ARG A 198 0.17 18.87 -0.33
N PRO A 199 -0.03 20.06 0.26
CA PRO A 199 -1.24 20.35 1.02
C PRO A 199 -2.49 20.19 0.16
N ASN A 200 -3.52 19.55 0.74
CA ASN A 200 -4.84 19.29 0.16
C ASN A 200 -4.92 18.22 -0.92
N ASP A 201 -3.79 17.64 -1.35
CA ASP A 201 -3.83 16.42 -2.16
C ASP A 201 -4.33 15.23 -1.31
N PRO A 202 -5.00 14.24 -1.93
CA PRO A 202 -5.50 13.07 -1.22
C PRO A 202 -4.39 12.06 -0.96
N TYR A 203 -4.35 11.54 0.27
CA TYR A 203 -3.48 10.44 0.68
C TYR A 203 -4.36 9.38 1.33
N THR A 204 -4.82 8.44 0.51
CA THR A 204 -5.55 7.24 0.97
C THR A 204 -4.56 6.09 0.99
N ILE A 205 -4.57 5.32 2.07
CA ILE A 205 -3.66 4.19 2.25
C ILE A 205 -4.53 2.95 2.42
N TYR A 206 -4.60 2.16 1.35
CA TYR A 206 -5.34 0.91 1.22
C TYR A 206 -4.79 0.19 -0.01
N THR A 207 -4.51 -1.11 0.06
CA THR A 207 -3.83 -1.84 -1.01
C THR A 207 -4.82 -2.18 -2.12
N THR A 208 -4.68 -1.59 -3.31
CA THR A 208 -5.65 -1.74 -4.40
C THR A 208 -4.96 -1.97 -5.73
N ASP A 209 -5.52 -2.86 -6.56
CA ASP A 209 -5.10 -3.05 -7.94
C ASP A 209 -5.58 -1.88 -8.81
N ILE A 210 -4.81 -0.79 -8.75
CA ILE A 210 -5.00 0.41 -9.55
C ILE A 210 -3.67 0.74 -10.19
N SER A 211 -3.70 0.89 -11.52
CA SER A 211 -2.53 1.26 -12.30
C SER A 211 -1.88 2.57 -11.79
N ALA A 212 -0.57 2.56 -11.62
CA ALA A 212 0.24 3.71 -11.19
C ALA A 212 0.17 4.93 -12.14
N ILE A 213 -0.47 4.80 -13.31
CA ILE A 213 -0.81 5.94 -14.17
C ILE A 213 -1.84 6.88 -13.52
N ASN A 214 -2.62 6.36 -12.57
CA ASN A 214 -3.65 7.11 -11.87
C ASN A 214 -3.01 7.91 -10.74
N LEU A 215 -3.15 9.23 -10.83
CA LEU A 215 -2.59 10.14 -9.86
C LEU A 215 -3.49 10.25 -8.62
N ASN A 216 -2.88 10.53 -7.47
CA ASN A 216 -3.60 10.96 -6.27
C ASN A 216 -4.65 9.94 -5.79
N THR A 217 -4.32 8.66 -5.89
CA THR A 217 -5.15 7.53 -5.44
C THR A 217 -4.26 6.51 -4.72
N ASP A 218 -4.88 5.69 -3.89
CA ASP A 218 -4.27 4.46 -3.35
C ASP A 218 -3.90 3.49 -4.47
N LEU A 219 -2.73 2.86 -4.33
CA LEU A 219 -2.16 1.87 -5.25
C LEU A 219 -1.87 0.56 -4.49
N TYR A 220 -0.82 -0.16 -4.86
CA TYR A 220 -0.58 -1.54 -4.44
C TYR A 220 -0.10 -1.68 -2.99
N GLY A 221 0.60 -0.67 -2.46
CA GLY A 221 1.24 -0.67 -1.14
C GLY A 221 0.55 0.18 -0.06
N SER A 222 0.77 -0.19 1.20
CA SER A 222 0.25 0.50 2.39
C SER A 222 1.36 0.85 3.39
N HIS A 223 1.83 2.11 3.34
CA HIS A 223 2.96 2.62 4.11
C HIS A 223 2.61 3.90 4.88
N PRO A 224 1.94 3.78 6.04
CA PRO A 224 1.53 4.91 6.90
C PRO A 224 2.71 5.54 7.68
N VAL A 225 3.82 5.80 6.98
CA VAL A 225 5.02 6.47 7.48
C VAL A 225 5.29 7.73 6.67
N TYR A 226 5.68 8.81 7.33
CA TYR A 226 6.24 9.97 6.65
C TYR A 226 7.55 10.41 7.31
N MET A 227 8.45 10.96 6.50
CA MET A 227 9.60 11.73 6.96
C MET A 227 9.30 13.22 6.86
N ASP A 228 9.68 13.98 7.88
CA ASP A 228 9.59 15.45 7.90
C ASP A 228 11.00 16.04 8.01
N LEU A 229 11.40 16.74 6.95
CA LEU A 229 12.65 17.48 6.85
C LEU A 229 12.42 18.96 7.13
N ARG A 230 13.13 19.50 8.12
CA ARG A 230 13.03 20.90 8.53
C ARG A 230 14.38 21.60 8.52
N SER A 231 14.36 22.93 8.47
CA SER A 231 15.55 23.76 8.69
C SER A 231 15.52 24.34 10.09
N LEU A 232 16.47 23.96 10.93
CA LEU A 232 16.63 24.51 12.26
C LEU A 232 17.94 25.28 12.35
N ALA A 233 17.85 26.61 12.51
CA ALA A 233 19.00 27.51 12.55
C ALA A 233 19.98 27.30 11.37
N GLY A 234 19.43 27.09 10.17
CA GLY A 234 20.22 26.86 8.95
C GLY A 234 20.78 25.44 8.78
N ARG A 235 20.46 24.50 9.67
CA ARG A 235 20.83 23.07 9.56
C ARG A 235 19.61 22.23 9.24
N GLY A 236 19.75 21.29 8.31
CA GLY A 236 18.72 20.29 8.05
C GLY A 236 18.58 19.33 9.22
N VAL A 237 17.36 19.12 9.70
CA VAL A 237 17.02 18.10 10.70
C VAL A 237 15.85 17.30 10.19
N ALA A 238 15.88 15.99 10.41
CA ALA A 238 14.83 15.08 9.95
C ALA A 238 14.16 14.38 11.13
N HIS A 239 12.98 13.82 10.92
CA HIS A 239 12.41 12.76 11.75
C HIS A 239 11.41 11.98 10.91
N ALA A 240 11.02 10.79 11.36
CA ALA A 240 9.88 10.10 10.79
C ALA A 240 8.83 9.78 11.85
N VAL A 241 7.59 9.65 11.38
CA VAL A 241 6.44 9.20 12.17
C VAL A 241 5.81 8.04 11.41
N LEU A 242 5.80 6.87 12.02
CA LEU A 242 5.07 5.69 11.56
C LEU A 242 3.82 5.54 12.41
N LEU A 243 2.66 5.35 11.77
CA LEU A 243 1.46 4.80 12.41
C LEU A 243 1.35 3.31 12.03
N LEU A 244 1.75 2.39 12.90
CA LEU A 244 1.69 0.97 12.60
C LEU A 244 0.24 0.44 12.71
N ASN A 245 -0.51 0.56 11.62
CA ASN A 245 -1.90 0.12 11.49
C ASN A 245 -2.15 -0.32 10.04
N SER A 246 -2.74 -1.50 9.85
CA SER A 246 -3.01 -2.09 8.52
C SER A 246 -4.42 -1.86 8.00
N ASN A 247 -5.30 -1.20 8.76
CA ASN A 247 -6.63 -0.85 8.31
C ASN A 247 -6.57 0.35 7.35
N GLY A 248 -7.53 0.39 6.41
CA GLY A 248 -7.67 1.51 5.48
C GLY A 248 -7.77 2.87 6.18
N MET A 249 -7.11 3.88 5.61
CA MET A 249 -7.09 5.21 6.21
C MET A 249 -6.96 6.34 5.19
N ASP A 250 -7.48 7.50 5.56
CA ASP A 250 -7.17 8.76 4.91
C ASP A 250 -6.23 9.59 5.78
N VAL A 251 -5.24 10.22 5.16
CA VAL A 251 -4.33 11.17 5.81
C VAL A 251 -4.50 12.56 5.17
N PHE A 252 -5.07 13.49 5.93
CA PHE A 252 -5.33 14.85 5.45
C PHE A 252 -4.17 15.77 5.82
N TYR A 253 -3.35 16.12 4.84
CA TYR A 253 -2.30 17.12 5.00
C TYR A 253 -2.78 18.50 4.54
N ARG A 254 -2.72 19.51 5.42
CA ARG A 254 -3.18 20.89 5.17
C ARG A 254 -2.04 21.92 5.19
N GLY A 255 -0.80 21.48 5.10
CA GLY A 255 0.39 22.35 5.21
C GLY A 255 0.79 22.63 6.66
N THR A 256 -0.16 23.07 7.49
CA THR A 256 0.08 23.39 8.92
C THR A 256 -0.50 22.34 9.87
N SER A 257 -1.10 21.28 9.34
CA SER A 257 -1.58 20.15 10.12
C SER A 257 -1.64 18.90 9.27
N LEU A 258 -1.59 17.75 9.94
CA LEU A 258 -1.80 16.43 9.36
C LEU A 258 -2.77 15.66 10.24
N THR A 259 -3.80 15.05 9.66
CA THR A 259 -4.84 14.30 10.39
C THR A 259 -5.01 12.91 9.81
N TYR A 260 -4.88 11.90 10.66
CA TYR A 260 -5.20 10.51 10.33
C TYR A 260 -6.67 10.25 10.60
N LYS A 261 -7.36 9.59 9.67
CA LYS A 261 -8.69 9.00 9.85
C LYS A 261 -8.63 7.53 9.47
N VAL A 262 -8.67 6.65 10.47
CA VAL A 262 -8.44 5.21 10.31
C VAL A 262 -9.71 4.44 10.64
N ILE A 263 -10.03 3.43 9.84
CA ILE A 263 -11.30 2.69 9.97
C ILE A 263 -11.25 1.53 10.96
N GLY A 264 -10.14 1.29 11.65
CA GLY A 264 -10.02 0.14 12.55
C GLY A 264 -8.71 0.06 13.31
N GLY A 265 -8.50 -1.06 13.99
CA GLY A 265 -7.26 -1.32 14.72
C GLY A 265 -7.08 -0.40 15.92
N LEU A 266 -5.85 0.04 16.15
CA LEU A 266 -5.46 0.95 17.24
C LEU A 266 -4.52 2.05 16.74
N LEU A 267 -4.13 2.99 17.61
CA LEU A 267 -3.11 3.98 17.27
C LEU A 267 -1.78 3.51 17.87
N ASP A 268 -0.83 3.03 17.05
CA ASP A 268 0.53 2.62 17.49
C ASP A 268 1.58 3.45 16.76
N PHE A 269 1.92 4.60 17.34
CA PHE A 269 2.88 5.52 16.75
C PHE A 269 4.31 5.19 17.15
N TYR A 270 5.21 5.25 16.18
CA TYR A 270 6.66 5.24 16.41
C TYR A 270 7.24 6.53 15.85
N PHE A 271 8.08 7.18 16.66
CA PHE A 271 8.76 8.42 16.29
C PHE A 271 10.27 8.14 16.22
N PHE A 272 10.90 8.54 15.12
CA PHE A 272 12.32 8.31 14.85
C PHE A 272 13.05 9.64 14.72
N ALA A 273 13.92 9.95 15.66
CA ALA A 273 14.55 11.27 15.81
C ALA A 273 15.97 11.32 15.25
N GLY A 274 16.21 10.82 14.04
CA GLY A 274 17.53 10.88 13.39
C GLY A 274 17.99 12.32 13.13
N ALA A 275 19.26 12.63 13.43
CA ALA A 275 19.82 13.97 13.17
C ALA A 275 19.87 14.31 11.66
N THR A 276 19.81 13.29 10.79
CA THR A 276 19.82 13.37 9.33
C THR A 276 18.75 12.45 8.72
N PRO A 277 18.32 12.65 7.47
CA PRO A 277 17.42 11.73 6.76
C PRO A 277 17.91 10.28 6.79
N LEU A 278 19.20 10.05 6.57
CA LEU A 278 19.77 8.70 6.58
C LEU A 278 19.69 8.03 7.97
N ALA A 279 19.91 8.79 9.04
CA ALA A 279 19.75 8.27 10.40
C ALA A 279 18.28 7.90 10.70
N VAL A 280 17.32 8.63 10.12
CA VAL A 280 15.90 8.28 10.24
C VAL A 280 15.60 6.96 9.54
N VAL A 281 16.08 6.76 8.31
CA VAL A 281 15.92 5.49 7.56
C VAL A 281 16.58 4.33 8.31
N ASP A 282 17.77 4.55 8.87
CA ASP A 282 18.47 3.55 9.68
C ASP A 282 17.65 3.12 10.91
N GLN A 283 17.12 4.08 11.67
CA GLN A 283 16.28 3.78 12.83
C GLN A 283 14.96 3.09 12.45
N TYR A 284 14.32 3.54 11.36
CA TYR A 284 13.08 2.95 10.85
C TYR A 284 13.29 1.49 10.46
N THR A 285 14.23 1.20 9.56
CA THR A 285 14.52 -0.16 9.10
C THR A 285 15.10 -1.05 10.20
N SER A 286 15.76 -0.50 11.22
CA SER A 286 16.15 -1.28 12.40
C SER A 286 14.96 -1.85 13.18
N MET A 287 13.80 -1.21 13.08
CA MET A 287 12.57 -1.60 13.77
C MET A 287 11.72 -2.52 12.90
N ILE A 288 11.52 -2.16 11.62
CA ILE A 288 10.59 -2.88 10.75
C ILE A 288 11.21 -4.08 10.02
N GLY A 289 12.54 -4.21 10.07
CA GLY A 289 13.29 -5.20 9.31
C GLY A 289 14.25 -4.52 8.36
N ARG A 290 15.50 -5.02 8.31
CA ARG A 290 16.49 -4.49 7.38
C ARG A 290 16.19 -5.02 5.96
N PRO A 291 16.35 -4.17 4.93
CA PRO A 291 16.20 -4.59 3.55
C PRO A 291 17.02 -5.86 3.23
N ALA A 292 16.40 -6.82 2.55
CA ALA A 292 17.00 -8.10 2.20
C ALA A 292 18.20 -7.89 1.25
N PRO A 293 19.32 -8.60 1.45
CA PRO A 293 20.42 -8.55 0.49
C PRO A 293 20.02 -9.25 -0.81
N MET A 294 20.16 -8.55 -1.93
CA MET A 294 19.90 -9.12 -3.25
C MET A 294 21.03 -10.03 -3.73
N PRO A 295 20.74 -11.08 -4.54
CA PRO A 295 21.77 -11.80 -5.27
C PRO A 295 22.41 -10.89 -6.33
N TYR A 296 23.70 -11.06 -6.60
CA TYR A 296 24.44 -10.12 -7.47
C TYR A 296 23.84 -9.99 -8.88
N TRP A 297 23.33 -11.09 -9.44
CA TRP A 297 22.71 -11.09 -10.77
C TRP A 297 21.45 -10.22 -10.86
N ALA A 298 20.80 -9.89 -9.73
CA ALA A 298 19.60 -9.05 -9.71
C ALA A 298 19.90 -7.57 -10.01
N PHE A 299 21.17 -7.17 -10.05
CA PHE A 299 21.60 -5.85 -10.51
C PHE A 299 21.91 -5.82 -12.02
N GLY A 300 21.85 -6.98 -12.68
CA GLY A 300 21.98 -7.08 -14.13
C GLY A 300 20.77 -6.51 -14.87
N PHE A 301 20.72 -6.67 -16.19
CA PHE A 301 19.56 -6.22 -16.96
C PHE A 301 18.50 -7.33 -17.07
N HIS A 302 17.22 -6.94 -16.94
CA HIS A 302 16.06 -7.83 -16.91
C HIS A 302 15.14 -7.54 -18.10
N GLN A 303 14.72 -8.59 -18.82
CA GLN A 303 13.71 -8.48 -19.90
C GLN A 303 12.47 -9.29 -19.55
N CYS A 304 11.31 -8.63 -19.60
CA CYS A 304 9.99 -9.22 -19.39
C CYS A 304 8.98 -8.68 -20.42
N ARG A 305 7.91 -9.43 -20.67
CA ARG A 305 6.75 -8.98 -21.44
C ARG A 305 5.55 -9.90 -21.19
N TRP A 306 4.39 -9.31 -20.93
CA TRP A 306 3.12 -10.00 -21.07
C TRP A 306 2.79 -10.24 -22.55
N GLY A 307 2.60 -11.50 -22.93
CA GLY A 307 2.24 -11.91 -24.30
C GLY A 307 3.38 -12.58 -25.08
N TYR A 308 4.39 -13.14 -24.42
CA TYR A 308 5.33 -14.04 -25.09
C TYR A 308 4.60 -15.35 -25.42
N LYS A 309 4.01 -15.42 -26.61
CA LYS A 309 3.07 -16.48 -26.99
C LYS A 309 3.58 -17.92 -26.89
N ASN A 310 4.90 -18.15 -26.98
CA ASN A 310 5.52 -19.46 -26.86
C ASN A 310 7.03 -19.35 -26.63
N LEU A 311 7.66 -20.46 -26.26
CA LEU A 311 9.09 -20.54 -25.96
C LEU A 311 10.00 -20.06 -27.10
N SER A 312 9.63 -20.28 -28.37
CA SER A 312 10.47 -19.85 -29.50
C SER A 312 10.59 -18.32 -29.59
N VAL A 313 9.56 -17.58 -29.16
CA VAL A 313 9.63 -16.12 -29.06
C VAL A 313 10.64 -15.72 -27.99
N VAL A 314 10.63 -16.38 -26.82
CA VAL A 314 11.57 -16.11 -25.72
C VAL A 314 13.01 -16.40 -26.14
N GLU A 315 13.24 -17.54 -26.81
CA GLU A 315 14.55 -17.89 -27.39
C GLU A 315 15.03 -16.82 -28.38
N GLY A 316 14.13 -16.35 -29.25
CA GLY A 316 14.42 -15.28 -30.21
C GLY A 316 14.77 -13.94 -29.55
N VAL A 317 14.12 -13.60 -28.42
CA VAL A 317 14.45 -12.40 -27.64
C VAL A 317 15.85 -12.49 -27.05
N VAL A 318 16.18 -13.59 -26.38
CA VAL A 318 17.52 -13.80 -25.80
C VAL A 318 18.59 -13.75 -26.89
N GLU A 319 18.32 -14.40 -28.02
CA GLU A 319 19.20 -14.38 -29.19
C GLU A 319 19.36 -12.97 -29.79
N GLY A 320 18.29 -12.18 -29.81
CA GLY A 320 18.29 -10.79 -30.26
C GLY A 320 19.21 -9.90 -29.40
N TYR A 321 19.10 -9.98 -28.07
CA TYR A 321 19.99 -9.27 -27.14
C TYR A 321 21.46 -9.65 -27.37
N ARG A 322 21.72 -10.95 -27.54
CA ARG A 322 23.07 -11.45 -27.82
C ARG A 322 23.64 -10.91 -29.13
N ASN A 323 22.86 -10.97 -30.22
CA ASN A 323 23.29 -10.48 -31.53
C ASN A 323 23.49 -8.97 -31.55
N ALA A 324 22.71 -8.23 -30.76
CA ALA A 324 22.86 -6.79 -30.58
C ALA A 324 23.98 -6.42 -29.58
N GLN A 325 24.63 -7.41 -28.94
CA GLN A 325 25.65 -7.21 -27.90
C GLN A 325 25.15 -6.37 -26.70
N ILE A 326 23.86 -6.47 -26.39
CA ILE A 326 23.25 -5.81 -25.23
C ILE A 326 23.25 -6.80 -24.05
N PRO A 327 23.80 -6.44 -22.88
CA PRO A 327 23.79 -7.30 -21.71
C PRO A 327 22.35 -7.69 -21.31
N LEU A 328 22.16 -8.98 -21.05
CA LEU A 328 20.91 -9.52 -20.52
C LEU A 328 21.24 -10.60 -19.49
N ASP A 329 20.92 -10.35 -18.23
CA ASP A 329 21.19 -11.29 -17.13
C ASP A 329 19.97 -12.16 -16.83
N VAL A 330 18.76 -11.62 -17.01
CA VAL A 330 17.53 -12.29 -16.58
C VAL A 330 16.43 -12.18 -17.64
N ILE A 331 15.91 -13.32 -18.06
CA ILE A 331 14.72 -13.41 -18.91
C ILE A 331 13.53 -13.86 -18.06
N TRP A 332 12.40 -13.19 -18.25
CA TRP A 332 11.18 -13.39 -17.47
C TRP A 332 10.07 -13.92 -18.35
N ASN A 333 9.23 -14.77 -17.78
CA ASN A 333 7.93 -15.09 -18.34
C ASN A 333 6.82 -14.57 -17.41
N ASP A 334 5.87 -13.87 -18.03
CA ASP A 334 4.56 -13.57 -17.44
C ASP A 334 3.70 -14.85 -17.37
N ASP A 335 2.39 -14.73 -17.13
CA ASP A 335 1.42 -15.82 -17.07
C ASP A 335 1.37 -16.73 -18.32
N ASP A 336 1.92 -16.28 -19.46
CA ASP A 336 1.97 -17.01 -20.74
C ASP A 336 2.57 -18.43 -20.63
N HIS A 337 3.46 -18.67 -19.66
CA HIS A 337 4.08 -19.98 -19.46
C HIS A 337 3.12 -21.02 -18.88
N MET A 338 2.03 -20.58 -18.24
CA MET A 338 1.11 -21.42 -17.50
C MET A 338 0.10 -22.11 -18.42
N ASP A 339 -0.33 -23.32 -18.08
CA ASP A 339 -1.45 -23.97 -18.74
C ASP A 339 -2.74 -23.24 -18.34
N ALA A 340 -3.32 -22.47 -19.28
CA ALA A 340 -4.54 -21.68 -19.09
C ALA A 340 -4.50 -20.79 -17.84
N ALA A 341 -3.38 -20.06 -17.65
CA ALA A 341 -3.15 -19.14 -16.53
C ALA A 341 -3.26 -19.78 -15.12
N LYS A 342 -3.10 -21.11 -15.02
CA LYS A 342 -3.08 -21.81 -13.71
C LYS A 342 -1.67 -21.82 -13.15
N ASP A 343 -1.47 -21.27 -11.96
CA ASP A 343 -0.17 -21.27 -11.27
C ASP A 343 0.51 -22.64 -11.21
N PHE A 344 1.83 -22.68 -11.08
CA PHE A 344 2.59 -23.92 -10.91
C PHE A 344 2.35 -24.98 -12.01
N THR A 345 1.98 -24.55 -13.21
CA THR A 345 1.82 -25.41 -14.39
C THR A 345 2.67 -24.91 -15.55
N LEU A 346 2.72 -25.70 -16.63
CA LEU A 346 3.30 -25.29 -17.90
C LEU A 346 2.31 -25.57 -19.03
N ASP A 347 2.15 -24.62 -19.95
CA ASP A 347 1.42 -24.86 -21.19
C ASP A 347 2.14 -25.96 -21.99
N PRO A 348 1.52 -27.13 -22.21
CA PRO A 348 2.18 -28.26 -22.85
C PRO A 348 2.44 -28.06 -24.35
N VAL A 349 1.80 -27.07 -24.98
CA VAL A 349 1.92 -26.74 -26.40
C VAL A 349 2.91 -25.59 -26.61
N ASN A 350 2.70 -24.48 -25.91
CA ASN A 350 3.48 -23.25 -26.08
C ASN A 350 4.79 -23.24 -25.29
N TYR A 351 4.82 -23.92 -24.14
CA TYR A 351 5.97 -24.03 -23.25
C TYR A 351 6.27 -25.50 -22.88
N PRO A 352 6.48 -26.38 -23.89
CA PRO A 352 6.67 -27.80 -23.65
C PRO A 352 7.93 -28.05 -22.80
N ARG A 353 7.74 -28.67 -21.64
CA ARG A 353 8.78 -28.85 -20.62
C ARG A 353 10.14 -29.32 -21.16
N PRO A 354 10.26 -30.35 -22.03
CA PRO A 354 11.57 -30.79 -22.51
C PRO A 354 12.35 -29.69 -23.25
N LYS A 355 11.66 -28.85 -24.03
CA LYS A 355 12.31 -27.74 -24.74
C LYS A 355 12.65 -26.61 -23.77
N LEU A 356 11.75 -26.32 -22.82
CA LEU A 356 12.02 -25.32 -21.79
C LEU A 356 13.26 -25.68 -20.99
N LEU A 357 13.38 -26.93 -20.52
CA LEU A 357 14.57 -27.38 -19.78
C LEU A 357 15.86 -27.24 -20.62
N ALA A 358 15.83 -27.61 -21.91
CA ALA A 358 16.99 -27.43 -22.78
C ALA A 358 17.37 -25.96 -22.98
N PHE A 359 16.39 -25.06 -23.06
CA PHE A 359 16.62 -23.62 -23.08
C PHE A 359 17.22 -23.12 -21.77
N LEU A 360 16.69 -23.56 -20.62
CA LEU A 360 17.19 -23.20 -19.30
C LEU A 360 18.64 -23.66 -19.10
N ASP A 361 18.97 -24.90 -19.48
CA ASP A 361 20.34 -25.41 -19.46
C ASP A 361 21.29 -24.51 -20.27
N LYS A 362 20.86 -24.05 -21.46
CA LYS A 362 21.65 -23.16 -22.31
C LYS A 362 21.90 -21.80 -21.65
N ILE A 363 20.86 -21.14 -21.12
CA ILE A 363 21.02 -19.79 -20.54
C ILE A 363 21.73 -19.85 -19.18
N HIS A 364 21.51 -20.90 -18.38
CA HIS A 364 22.20 -21.10 -17.11
C HIS A 364 23.69 -21.39 -17.31
N ALA A 365 24.07 -22.16 -18.34
CA ALA A 365 25.47 -22.36 -18.72
C ALA A 365 26.18 -21.05 -19.13
N GLN A 366 25.41 -20.03 -19.52
CA GLN A 366 25.90 -18.69 -19.87
C GLN A 366 25.82 -17.71 -18.69
N GLY A 367 25.40 -18.17 -17.50
CA GLY A 367 25.30 -17.34 -16.30
C GLY A 367 24.00 -16.55 -16.17
N MET A 368 23.09 -16.62 -17.14
CA MET A 368 21.78 -15.96 -17.06
C MET A 368 20.87 -16.62 -16.02
N LYS A 369 19.73 -16.00 -15.75
CA LYS A 369 18.70 -16.43 -14.79
C LYS A 369 17.32 -16.41 -15.42
N TYR A 370 16.42 -17.18 -14.82
CA TYR A 370 15.03 -17.31 -15.26
C TYR A 370 14.07 -17.03 -14.11
N ILE A 371 13.12 -16.12 -14.36
CA ILE A 371 12.07 -15.75 -13.39
C ILE A 371 10.72 -15.93 -14.06
N VAL A 372 9.73 -16.35 -13.27
CA VAL A 372 8.35 -16.41 -13.72
C VAL A 372 7.42 -15.70 -12.76
N LEU A 373 6.30 -15.20 -13.30
CA LEU A 373 5.16 -14.73 -12.54
C LEU A 373 4.44 -15.89 -11.86
N ILE A 374 3.94 -15.67 -10.65
CA ILE A 374 3.01 -16.53 -9.92
C ILE A 374 1.96 -15.63 -9.26
N ASP A 375 0.69 -15.91 -9.52
CA ASP A 375 -0.43 -15.23 -8.87
C ASP A 375 -0.82 -15.91 -7.56
N PRO A 376 -1.58 -15.24 -6.68
CA PRO A 376 -2.17 -15.88 -5.52
C PRO A 376 -3.45 -16.65 -5.84
N GLY A 377 -4.14 -16.36 -6.95
CA GLY A 377 -5.47 -16.88 -7.25
C GLY A 377 -5.46 -18.33 -7.76
N ILE A 378 -5.77 -19.30 -6.90
CA ILE A 378 -5.75 -20.71 -7.29
C ILE A 378 -7.06 -21.12 -7.97
N ALA A 379 -6.96 -21.48 -9.26
CA ALA A 379 -8.09 -21.90 -10.09
C ALA A 379 -8.94 -23.01 -9.45
N VAL A 380 -10.25 -22.81 -9.40
CA VAL A 380 -11.22 -23.79 -8.89
C VAL A 380 -11.43 -24.89 -9.92
N ASN A 381 -10.66 -25.97 -9.81
CA ASN A 381 -10.71 -27.09 -10.75
C ASN A 381 -10.40 -28.42 -10.05
N ASN A 382 -11.37 -29.33 -10.03
CA ASN A 382 -11.25 -30.63 -9.35
C ASN A 382 -10.20 -31.56 -9.94
N SER A 383 -9.69 -31.32 -11.14
CA SER A 383 -8.61 -32.09 -11.76
C SER A 383 -7.22 -31.43 -11.57
N TYR A 384 -7.17 -30.24 -10.98
CA TYR A 384 -5.95 -29.47 -10.79
C TYR A 384 -5.33 -29.78 -9.42
N GLY A 385 -4.15 -30.44 -9.44
CA GLY A 385 -3.55 -30.98 -8.22
C GLY A 385 -3.19 -29.94 -7.16
N VAL A 386 -2.83 -28.72 -7.56
CA VAL A 386 -2.53 -27.60 -6.64
C VAL A 386 -3.79 -27.22 -5.86
N TYR A 387 -4.92 -27.06 -6.56
CA TYR A 387 -6.24 -26.82 -5.95
C TYR A 387 -6.64 -27.95 -5.00
N GLN A 388 -6.52 -29.21 -5.42
CA GLN A 388 -6.84 -30.36 -4.57
C GLN A 388 -6.03 -30.37 -3.27
N ARG A 389 -4.71 -30.08 -3.35
CA ARG A 389 -3.83 -30.02 -2.17
C ARG A 389 -4.17 -28.84 -1.26
N GLY A 390 -4.55 -27.70 -1.83
CA GLY A 390 -5.03 -26.55 -1.06
C GLY A 390 -6.32 -26.84 -0.31
N MET A 391 -7.32 -27.41 -1.00
CA MET A 391 -8.59 -27.83 -0.40
C MET A 391 -8.37 -28.86 0.73
N ALA A 392 -7.50 -29.85 0.52
CA ALA A 392 -7.21 -30.88 1.51
C ALA A 392 -6.56 -30.35 2.80
N ARG A 393 -5.90 -29.19 2.73
CA ARG A 393 -5.24 -28.53 3.88
C ARG A 393 -6.06 -27.38 4.48
N ASP A 394 -7.25 -27.11 3.94
CA ASP A 394 -8.16 -26.04 4.36
C ASP A 394 -7.47 -24.66 4.44
N ILE A 395 -6.77 -24.30 3.36
CA ILE A 395 -5.90 -23.11 3.32
C ILE A 395 -6.54 -21.85 2.75
N PHE A 396 -7.74 -21.92 2.18
CA PHE A 396 -8.33 -20.78 1.49
C PHE A 396 -9.06 -19.83 2.45
N ILE A 397 -8.99 -18.52 2.16
CA ILE A 397 -9.79 -17.49 2.82
C ILE A 397 -11.28 -17.80 2.65
N LYS A 398 -12.09 -17.54 3.69
CA LYS A 398 -13.49 -17.95 3.73
C LYS A 398 -14.46 -16.79 3.90
N LEU A 399 -15.62 -16.88 3.26
CA LEU A 399 -16.80 -16.06 3.55
C LEU A 399 -17.95 -16.99 3.95
N ASP A 400 -18.62 -16.70 5.06
CA ASP A 400 -19.69 -17.55 5.63
C ASP A 400 -19.25 -19.03 5.83
N GLY A 401 -17.97 -19.24 6.18
CA GLY A 401 -17.38 -20.56 6.40
C GLY A 401 -17.05 -21.37 5.14
N GLN A 402 -17.24 -20.81 3.94
CA GLN A 402 -16.88 -21.44 2.66
C GLN A 402 -15.73 -20.67 1.99
N PRO A 403 -14.85 -21.32 1.21
CA PRO A 403 -13.82 -20.63 0.44
C PRO A 403 -14.42 -19.47 -0.40
N TYR A 404 -13.81 -18.29 -0.29
CA TYR A 404 -14.28 -17.08 -0.97
C TYR A 404 -14.00 -17.18 -2.47
N LEU A 405 -15.06 -17.27 -3.27
CA LEU A 405 -14.98 -17.36 -4.72
C LEU A 405 -14.73 -15.98 -5.34
N ALA A 406 -13.64 -15.87 -6.09
CA ALA A 406 -13.22 -14.68 -6.82
C ALA A 406 -12.96 -15.01 -8.30
N GLN A 407 -12.59 -14.01 -9.10
CA GLN A 407 -12.11 -14.20 -10.46
C GLN A 407 -10.78 -13.48 -10.70
N VAL A 408 -9.83 -14.19 -11.30
CA VAL A 408 -8.56 -13.64 -11.84
C VAL A 408 -8.33 -14.27 -13.23
N TRP A 409 -7.11 -14.29 -13.76
CA TRP A 409 -6.74 -14.76 -15.10
C TRP A 409 -7.24 -16.18 -15.46
N PRO A 410 -7.12 -17.22 -14.60
CA PRO A 410 -7.64 -18.55 -14.93
C PRO A 410 -9.17 -18.68 -14.78
N GLY A 411 -9.89 -17.58 -14.50
CA GLY A 411 -11.31 -17.58 -14.22
C GLY A 411 -11.61 -17.70 -12.72
N PRO A 412 -12.52 -18.59 -12.29
CA PRO A 412 -12.88 -18.73 -10.88
C PRO A 412 -11.70 -19.22 -10.02
N VAL A 413 -11.38 -18.51 -8.94
CA VAL A 413 -10.27 -18.82 -8.04
C VAL A 413 -10.68 -18.80 -6.56
N TYR A 414 -9.86 -19.42 -5.72
CA TYR A 414 -9.79 -19.20 -4.28
C TYR A 414 -8.43 -18.64 -3.88
N PHE A 415 -8.41 -17.76 -2.88
CA PHE A 415 -7.18 -17.14 -2.37
C PHE A 415 -6.61 -17.92 -1.18
N PRO A 416 -5.35 -18.39 -1.26
CA PRO A 416 -4.62 -18.93 -0.12
C PRO A 416 -4.53 -17.92 1.02
N ASP A 417 -4.70 -18.41 2.24
CA ASP A 417 -4.52 -17.60 3.42
C ASP A 417 -3.09 -17.74 3.94
N PHE A 418 -2.27 -16.70 3.72
CA PHE A 418 -0.89 -16.65 4.20
C PHE A 418 -0.76 -16.31 5.70
N LEU A 419 -1.87 -16.00 6.38
CA LEU A 419 -1.92 -15.97 7.85
C LEU A 419 -2.11 -17.37 8.45
N ASN A 420 -2.55 -18.34 7.64
CA ASN A 420 -2.68 -19.73 8.03
C ASN A 420 -1.31 -20.43 7.92
N PRO A 421 -0.77 -21.02 9.01
CA PRO A 421 0.46 -21.81 8.93
C PRO A 421 0.37 -22.97 7.91
N ASN A 422 -0.82 -23.57 7.74
CA ASN A 422 -1.04 -24.58 6.72
C ASN A 422 -0.93 -23.99 5.31
N GLY A 423 -1.43 -22.77 5.09
CA GLY A 423 -1.29 -22.04 3.83
C GLY A 423 0.16 -21.74 3.49
N VAL A 424 0.94 -21.28 4.47
CA VAL A 424 2.39 -21.07 4.31
C VAL A 424 3.10 -22.39 3.98
N SER A 425 2.83 -23.47 4.71
CA SER A 425 3.45 -24.78 4.44
C SER A 425 3.08 -25.35 3.07
N TRP A 426 1.83 -25.13 2.64
CA TRP A 426 1.34 -25.53 1.34
C TRP A 426 2.04 -24.74 0.23
N TRP A 427 2.17 -23.42 0.38
CA TRP A 427 2.89 -22.58 -0.59
C TRP A 427 4.34 -23.01 -0.77
N ILE A 428 5.04 -23.29 0.34
CA ILE A 428 6.42 -23.81 0.31
C ILE A 428 6.49 -25.13 -0.48
N ASP A 429 5.54 -26.04 -0.26
CA ASP A 429 5.47 -27.30 -1.00
C ASP A 429 5.18 -27.11 -2.50
N GLU A 430 4.29 -26.18 -2.87
CA GLU A 430 3.97 -25.90 -4.27
C GLU A 430 5.14 -25.24 -5.01
N VAL A 431 5.80 -24.25 -4.40
CA VAL A 431 7.03 -23.64 -4.94
C VAL A 431 8.11 -24.70 -5.15
N ARG A 432 8.30 -25.63 -4.20
CA ARG A 432 9.25 -26.74 -4.35
C ARG A 432 8.88 -27.66 -5.52
N ARG A 433 7.62 -28.11 -5.59
CA ARG A 433 7.14 -28.97 -6.68
C ARG A 433 7.30 -28.31 -8.04
N PHE A 434 7.06 -26.99 -8.11
CA PHE A 434 7.23 -26.24 -9.33
C PHE A 434 8.70 -26.04 -9.69
N HIS A 435 9.59 -25.81 -8.72
CA HIS A 435 11.02 -25.78 -8.97
C HIS A 435 11.55 -27.13 -9.50
N ASP A 436 11.02 -28.26 -9.00
CA ASP A 436 11.33 -29.60 -9.53
C ASP A 436 10.80 -29.79 -10.98
N LEU A 437 9.72 -29.10 -11.33
CA LEU A 437 9.15 -29.09 -12.68
C LEU A 437 9.99 -28.20 -13.62
N VAL A 438 10.37 -27.01 -13.16
CA VAL A 438 11.07 -25.94 -13.89
C VAL A 438 12.05 -25.23 -12.95
N PRO A 439 13.37 -25.28 -13.20
CA PRO A 439 14.38 -24.71 -12.31
C PRO A 439 14.43 -23.17 -12.41
N VAL A 440 13.48 -22.50 -11.78
CA VAL A 440 13.44 -21.03 -11.65
C VAL A 440 14.49 -20.51 -10.66
N ASP A 441 15.01 -19.30 -10.90
CA ASP A 441 16.03 -18.65 -10.07
C ASP A 441 15.47 -17.60 -9.09
N GLY A 442 14.22 -17.19 -9.30
CA GLY A 442 13.46 -16.25 -8.49
C GLY A 442 11.99 -16.27 -8.89
N LEU A 443 11.15 -15.58 -8.12
CA LEU A 443 9.71 -15.50 -8.40
C LEU A 443 9.24 -14.06 -8.43
N TRP A 444 8.32 -13.79 -9.35
CA TRP A 444 7.54 -12.56 -9.39
C TRP A 444 6.15 -12.89 -8.85
N ILE A 445 5.77 -12.31 -7.71
CA ILE A 445 4.44 -12.48 -7.13
C ILE A 445 3.59 -11.25 -7.45
N ASP A 446 2.55 -11.43 -8.24
CA ASP A 446 1.69 -10.36 -8.75
C ASP A 446 0.24 -10.52 -8.26
N MET A 447 -0.62 -9.55 -8.55
CA MET A 447 -2.07 -9.60 -8.27
C MET A 447 -2.41 -9.78 -6.77
N ASN A 448 -1.50 -9.36 -5.89
CA ASN A 448 -1.47 -9.76 -4.48
C ASN A 448 -1.85 -8.67 -3.48
N GLU A 449 -2.70 -7.73 -3.88
CA GLU A 449 -3.37 -6.82 -2.96
C GLU A 449 -4.35 -7.48 -1.97
N ALA A 450 -5.16 -8.52 -2.26
CA ALA A 450 -5.32 -9.34 -3.47
C ALA A 450 -6.30 -8.74 -4.50
N SER A 451 -5.93 -8.76 -5.78
CA SER A 451 -6.78 -8.31 -6.88
C SER A 451 -7.90 -9.31 -7.18
N ASN A 452 -9.09 -8.81 -7.48
CA ASN A 452 -10.25 -9.60 -7.88
C ASN A 452 -11.02 -8.87 -8.98
N PHE A 453 -11.24 -9.53 -10.11
CA PHE A 453 -11.99 -8.94 -11.22
C PHE A 453 -13.49 -8.76 -10.91
N CYS A 454 -13.97 -9.41 -9.86
CA CYS A 454 -15.35 -9.36 -9.40
C CYS A 454 -15.47 -8.66 -8.04
N THR A 455 -16.67 -8.17 -7.72
CA THR A 455 -16.97 -7.55 -6.41
C THR A 455 -18.14 -8.27 -5.73
N GLY A 456 -17.99 -8.57 -4.44
CA GLY A 456 -19.04 -9.13 -3.59
C GLY A 456 -19.10 -10.66 -3.57
N LYS A 457 -20.26 -11.21 -3.23
CA LYS A 457 -20.44 -12.66 -3.10
C LYS A 457 -20.83 -13.26 -4.44
N CYS A 458 -19.95 -14.10 -4.99
CA CYS A 458 -20.08 -14.63 -6.34
C CYS A 458 -20.42 -16.13 -6.37
N THR A 459 -20.95 -16.59 -7.50
CA THR A 459 -21.16 -18.00 -7.84
C THR A 459 -20.72 -18.26 -9.28
N ILE A 460 -20.31 -19.50 -9.57
CA ILE A 460 -19.94 -19.89 -10.95
C ILE A 460 -21.23 -19.99 -11.79
N PRO A 461 -21.32 -19.25 -12.91
CA PRO A 461 -22.50 -19.24 -13.76
C PRO A 461 -22.73 -20.60 -14.42
N LYS A 462 -23.99 -20.98 -14.58
CA LYS A 462 -24.38 -22.23 -15.28
C LYS A 462 -24.54 -22.07 -16.79
N LYS A 463 -24.63 -20.84 -17.28
CA LYS A 463 -25.02 -20.52 -18.67
C LYS A 463 -23.84 -20.30 -19.60
N HIS A 464 -22.68 -19.99 -19.05
CA HIS A 464 -21.45 -19.70 -19.80
C HIS A 464 -20.23 -20.12 -18.99
N GLN A 465 -19.11 -20.30 -19.69
CA GLN A 465 -17.82 -20.59 -19.07
C GLN A 465 -17.17 -19.30 -18.56
N CYS A 466 -16.43 -19.43 -17.46
CA CYS A 466 -15.54 -18.41 -16.92
C CYS A 466 -14.11 -18.94 -16.88
N PRO A 467 -13.11 -18.21 -17.43
CA PRO A 467 -13.25 -16.94 -18.13
C PRO A 467 -13.99 -17.11 -19.47
N ILE A 468 -14.51 -16.02 -20.04
CA ILE A 468 -15.19 -16.05 -21.34
C ILE A 468 -14.15 -16.39 -22.42
N PRO A 469 -14.30 -17.50 -23.17
CA PRO A 469 -13.35 -17.88 -24.21
C PRO A 469 -13.16 -16.76 -25.26
N ASP A 470 -11.92 -16.57 -25.71
CA ASP A 470 -11.53 -15.58 -26.73
C ASP A 470 -11.88 -14.11 -26.41
N SER A 471 -12.21 -13.80 -25.15
CA SER A 471 -12.49 -12.43 -24.71
C SER A 471 -11.26 -11.55 -24.86
N LYS A 472 -11.43 -10.35 -25.43
CA LYS A 472 -10.38 -9.32 -25.46
C LYS A 472 -10.24 -8.57 -24.12
N THR A 473 -11.16 -8.82 -23.19
CA THR A 473 -11.20 -8.22 -21.86
C THR A 473 -11.40 -9.32 -20.81
N PRO A 474 -10.43 -10.25 -20.66
CA PRO A 474 -10.54 -11.37 -19.71
C PRO A 474 -10.63 -10.90 -18.24
N TRP A 475 -10.21 -9.67 -17.95
CA TRP A 475 -10.32 -9.01 -16.64
C TRP A 475 -11.73 -8.50 -16.30
N VAL A 476 -12.72 -8.64 -17.19
CA VAL A 476 -14.11 -8.28 -16.86
C VAL A 476 -14.76 -9.46 -16.11
N CYS A 477 -15.35 -9.18 -14.95
CA CYS A 477 -16.09 -10.18 -14.17
C CYS A 477 -17.13 -10.91 -15.03
N CYS A 478 -17.07 -12.23 -15.06
CA CYS A 478 -18.05 -13.09 -15.68
C CYS A 478 -18.81 -13.97 -14.68
N LEU A 479 -18.47 -13.92 -13.38
CA LEU A 479 -19.18 -14.62 -12.32
C LEU A 479 -20.54 -13.96 -12.00
N ASP A 480 -21.48 -14.76 -11.48
CA ASP A 480 -22.76 -14.25 -10.99
C ASP A 480 -22.59 -13.70 -9.56
N CYS A 481 -22.43 -12.37 -9.43
CA CYS A 481 -22.10 -11.71 -8.17
C CYS A 481 -23.23 -10.87 -7.58
N LYS A 482 -23.31 -10.86 -6.24
CA LYS A 482 -24.19 -9.98 -5.47
C LYS A 482 -23.35 -9.10 -4.53
N ASN A 483 -23.61 -7.81 -4.58
CA ASN A 483 -22.97 -6.85 -3.67
C ASN A 483 -23.26 -7.19 -2.20
N LEU A 484 -22.23 -7.08 -1.36
CA LEU A 484 -22.33 -7.16 0.08
C LEU A 484 -22.46 -5.74 0.63
N THR A 485 -23.64 -5.38 1.13
CA THR A 485 -23.93 -4.02 1.62
C THR A 485 -24.44 -3.97 3.05
N ASN A 486 -24.63 -5.12 3.68
CA ASN A 486 -25.39 -5.21 4.93
C ASN A 486 -24.50 -5.50 6.14
N THR A 487 -23.21 -5.74 5.95
CA THR A 487 -22.28 -5.91 7.07
C THR A 487 -21.62 -4.58 7.38
N ARG A 488 -21.37 -4.35 8.67
CA ARG A 488 -20.60 -3.18 9.12
C ARG A 488 -19.15 -3.17 8.63
N TRP A 489 -18.64 -4.29 8.11
CA TRP A 489 -17.27 -4.42 7.60
C TRP A 489 -17.19 -4.02 6.12
N ASP A 490 -18.18 -4.41 5.31
CA ASP A 490 -18.23 -4.08 3.88
C ASP A 490 -18.68 -2.63 3.64
N GLU A 491 -19.53 -2.08 4.51
CA GLU A 491 -19.98 -0.69 4.50
C GLU A 491 -19.70 -0.04 5.86
N PRO A 492 -18.44 0.35 6.14
CA PRO A 492 -18.08 1.01 7.39
C PRO A 492 -18.76 2.38 7.51
N PRO A 493 -18.95 2.88 8.75
CA PRO A 493 -19.63 4.15 8.97
C PRO A 493 -18.87 5.36 8.41
N TYR A 494 -17.54 5.31 8.37
CA TYR A 494 -16.70 6.27 7.67
C TYR A 494 -16.15 5.63 6.39
N LYS A 495 -16.29 6.34 5.27
CA LYS A 495 -15.81 5.89 3.96
C LYS A 495 -14.51 6.60 3.64
N ILE A 496 -13.43 5.83 3.56
CA ILE A 496 -12.15 6.34 3.04
C ILE A 496 -12.29 6.68 1.55
N ASN A 497 -11.36 7.44 1.00
CA ASN A 497 -11.34 7.76 -0.42
C ASN A 497 -10.71 6.64 -1.29
N ALA A 498 -11.09 5.38 -1.01
CA ALA A 498 -10.60 4.21 -1.72
C ALA A 498 -10.84 4.33 -3.23
N SER A 499 -9.83 3.93 -4.01
CA SER A 499 -9.78 4.04 -5.46
C SER A 499 -9.98 5.46 -6.01
N GLY A 500 -9.69 6.49 -5.21
CA GLY A 500 -9.86 7.89 -5.58
C GLY A 500 -11.32 8.34 -5.78
N GLN A 501 -12.30 7.46 -5.51
CA GLN A 501 -13.72 7.67 -5.81
C GLN A 501 -14.64 7.23 -4.67
N THR A 502 -14.11 7.07 -3.44
CA THR A 502 -14.85 6.50 -2.30
C THR A 502 -15.51 5.15 -2.62
N ALA A 503 -14.78 4.30 -3.34
CA ALA A 503 -15.22 2.95 -3.67
C ALA A 503 -15.54 2.15 -2.38
N ARG A 504 -16.33 1.10 -2.52
CA ARG A 504 -16.51 0.13 -1.43
C ARG A 504 -15.17 -0.53 -1.13
N LEU A 505 -14.91 -0.86 0.13
CA LEU A 505 -13.64 -1.49 0.51
C LEU A 505 -13.38 -2.82 -0.19
N GLY A 506 -14.44 -3.62 -0.42
CA GLY A 506 -14.36 -4.88 -1.16
C GLY A 506 -14.47 -4.73 -2.69
N PHE A 507 -14.36 -3.51 -3.22
CA PHE A 507 -14.39 -3.27 -4.66
C PHE A 507 -13.13 -3.84 -5.31
N ASN A 508 -13.32 -4.74 -6.28
CA ASN A 508 -12.24 -5.45 -6.98
C ASN A 508 -11.21 -6.12 -6.06
N THR A 509 -11.64 -6.57 -4.89
CA THR A 509 -10.82 -7.35 -3.96
C THR A 509 -11.67 -8.36 -3.18
N ILE A 510 -11.14 -8.92 -2.10
CA ILE A 510 -11.84 -9.82 -1.20
C ILE A 510 -12.86 -9.02 -0.38
N ALA A 511 -14.05 -9.58 -0.17
CA ALA A 511 -15.03 -8.96 0.72
C ALA A 511 -14.43 -8.76 2.12
N THR A 512 -14.53 -7.57 2.69
CA THR A 512 -13.89 -7.27 3.99
C THR A 512 -14.54 -8.02 5.16
N SER A 513 -15.75 -8.55 4.98
CA SER A 513 -16.40 -9.49 5.90
C SER A 513 -15.89 -10.94 5.81
N ALA A 514 -15.03 -11.25 4.83
CA ALA A 514 -14.34 -12.53 4.78
C ALA A 514 -13.37 -12.70 5.96
N THR A 515 -13.00 -13.95 6.22
CA THR A 515 -12.18 -14.35 7.35
C THR A 515 -11.01 -15.22 6.90
N HIS A 516 -9.86 -14.89 7.44
CA HIS A 516 -8.66 -15.70 7.49
C HIS A 516 -8.72 -16.70 8.66
N TYR A 517 -7.66 -17.46 8.80
CA TYR A 517 -7.35 -18.36 9.91
C TYR A 517 -7.61 -17.69 11.26
N ASN A 518 -8.17 -18.47 12.18
CA ASN A 518 -8.61 -18.01 13.51
C ASN A 518 -9.66 -16.87 13.48
N GLY A 519 -10.38 -16.68 12.38
CA GLY A 519 -11.45 -15.69 12.29
C GLY A 519 -10.96 -14.25 12.18
N ILE A 520 -9.69 -14.03 11.83
CA ILE A 520 -9.17 -12.70 11.52
C ILE A 520 -9.93 -12.16 10.30
N LEU A 521 -10.50 -10.97 10.41
CA LEU A 521 -11.26 -10.36 9.32
C LEU A 521 -10.34 -9.80 8.24
N GLU A 522 -10.72 -9.98 6.98
CA GLU A 522 -10.09 -9.32 5.83
C GLU A 522 -10.08 -7.80 6.03
N TYR A 523 -11.13 -7.22 6.61
CA TYR A 523 -11.18 -5.80 7.01
C TYR A 523 -9.92 -5.27 7.75
N ASN A 524 -9.26 -6.15 8.51
CA ASN A 524 -8.06 -5.85 9.27
C ASN A 524 -6.77 -6.31 8.57
N ALA A 525 -6.84 -7.44 7.88
CA ALA A 525 -5.67 -8.13 7.32
C ALA A 525 -5.42 -7.82 5.84
N HIS A 526 -6.36 -7.16 5.15
CA HIS A 526 -6.33 -6.88 3.71
C HIS A 526 -4.96 -6.37 3.23
N SER A 527 -4.49 -5.25 3.78
CA SER A 527 -3.19 -4.66 3.42
C SER A 527 -1.97 -5.41 3.93
N LEU A 528 -2.13 -6.62 4.48
CA LEU A 528 -1.05 -7.54 4.82
C LEU A 528 -0.96 -8.72 3.86
N TYR A 529 -1.85 -8.85 2.86
CA TYR A 529 -1.90 -10.02 1.98
C TYR A 529 -0.59 -10.19 1.19
N GLY A 530 -0.18 -9.19 0.41
CA GLY A 530 1.09 -9.20 -0.32
C GLY A 530 2.32 -9.36 0.59
N PHE A 531 2.32 -8.70 1.75
CA PHE A 531 3.40 -8.84 2.74
C PHE A 531 3.53 -10.26 3.29
N SER A 532 2.41 -10.89 3.67
CA SER A 532 2.40 -12.26 4.18
C SER A 532 2.74 -13.30 3.10
N GLN A 533 2.32 -13.06 1.85
CA GLN A 533 2.75 -13.87 0.70
C GLN A 533 4.27 -13.73 0.46
N ALA A 534 4.83 -12.52 0.49
CA ALA A 534 6.26 -12.28 0.32
C ALA A 534 7.09 -13.03 1.38
N ILE A 535 6.64 -13.04 2.64
CA ILE A 535 7.26 -13.83 3.71
C ILE A 535 7.21 -15.33 3.41
N ALA A 536 6.06 -15.85 2.94
CA ALA A 536 5.91 -17.26 2.60
C ALA A 536 6.81 -17.66 1.42
N THR A 537 6.86 -16.83 0.37
CA THR A 537 7.71 -17.02 -0.81
C THR A 537 9.19 -16.94 -0.45
N HIS A 538 9.60 -16.03 0.44
CA HIS A 538 10.98 -15.94 0.93
C HIS A 538 11.41 -17.22 1.64
N LYS A 539 10.56 -17.74 2.53
CA LYS A 539 10.80 -19.03 3.20
C LYS A 539 10.90 -20.17 2.20
N ALA A 540 10.03 -20.19 1.19
CA ALA A 540 10.02 -21.22 0.17
C ALA A 540 11.32 -21.24 -0.63
N LEU A 541 11.71 -20.11 -1.22
CA LEU A 541 12.91 -19.99 -2.06
C LEU A 541 14.20 -20.22 -1.27
N GLN A 542 14.28 -19.70 -0.05
CA GLN A 542 15.42 -19.93 0.83
C GLN A 542 15.58 -21.43 1.16
N GLY A 543 14.46 -22.15 1.30
CA GLY A 543 14.42 -23.59 1.55
C GLY A 543 14.80 -24.47 0.36
N LEU A 544 14.82 -23.96 -0.89
CA LEU A 544 15.15 -24.75 -2.08
C LEU A 544 16.65 -25.05 -2.18
N GLN A 545 17.48 -24.01 -2.20
CA GLN A 545 18.91 -24.11 -2.49
C GLN A 545 19.80 -23.42 -1.43
N GLY A 546 19.23 -22.79 -0.41
CA GLY A 546 19.98 -22.03 0.61
C GLY A 546 20.70 -20.78 0.06
N LYS A 547 20.38 -20.36 -1.16
CA LYS A 547 20.88 -19.12 -1.79
C LYS A 547 20.03 -17.93 -1.34
N ARG A 548 20.55 -16.71 -1.58
CA ARG A 548 19.74 -15.49 -1.41
C ARG A 548 18.55 -15.55 -2.39
N PRO A 549 17.30 -15.50 -1.90
CA PRO A 549 16.14 -15.43 -2.76
C PRO A 549 16.12 -14.13 -3.57
N PHE A 550 15.50 -14.18 -4.75
CA PHE A 550 15.00 -12.99 -5.43
C PHE A 550 13.49 -13.11 -5.56
N ILE A 551 12.79 -12.09 -5.07
CA ILE A 551 11.34 -11.98 -5.13
C ILE A 551 11.02 -10.58 -5.57
N LEU A 552 10.16 -10.44 -6.57
CA LEU A 552 9.55 -9.17 -6.94
C LEU A 552 8.07 -9.22 -6.55
N THR A 553 7.59 -8.31 -5.68
CA THR A 553 6.20 -8.26 -5.21
C THR A 553 5.50 -6.96 -5.59
N ARG A 554 4.21 -7.04 -5.96
CA ARG A 554 3.43 -5.85 -6.25
C ARG A 554 2.97 -5.18 -4.97
N SER A 555 2.07 -5.84 -4.24
CA SER A 555 1.55 -5.30 -3.00
C SER A 555 2.57 -5.39 -1.87
N THR A 556 2.66 -4.32 -1.08
CA THR A 556 3.59 -4.18 0.03
C THR A 556 2.96 -3.57 1.28
N PHE A 557 3.54 -3.88 2.43
CA PHE A 557 3.25 -3.23 3.71
C PHE A 557 4.58 -2.88 4.38
N VAL A 558 4.50 -2.13 5.49
CA VAL A 558 5.63 -1.86 6.38
C VAL A 558 6.35 -3.17 6.78
N GLY A 559 7.62 -3.29 6.43
CA GLY A 559 8.50 -4.45 6.62
C GLY A 559 8.69 -5.32 5.38
N SER A 560 8.00 -5.05 4.26
CA SER A 560 8.04 -5.90 3.06
C SER A 560 9.44 -6.06 2.48
N GLY A 561 10.29 -5.04 2.51
CA GLY A 561 11.62 -5.18 1.92
C GLY A 561 12.61 -5.97 2.76
N ALA A 562 12.27 -6.41 3.96
CA ALA A 562 13.01 -7.49 4.60
C ALA A 562 12.91 -8.83 3.84
N TYR A 563 12.02 -8.93 2.84
CA TYR A 563 11.72 -10.18 2.15
C TYR A 563 11.78 -10.09 0.62
N ALA A 564 11.38 -8.96 0.02
CA ALA A 564 11.21 -8.84 -1.43
C ALA A 564 11.64 -7.47 -1.99
N ALA A 565 11.95 -7.45 -3.29
CA ALA A 565 11.99 -6.26 -4.11
C ALA A 565 10.57 -5.86 -4.55
N HIS A 566 10.40 -4.61 -5.00
CA HIS A 566 9.15 -4.05 -5.49
C HIS A 566 9.36 -3.38 -6.85
N TRP A 567 8.28 -3.15 -7.60
CA TRP A 567 8.29 -2.26 -8.76
C TRP A 567 7.06 -1.39 -8.76
N THR A 568 7.14 -0.22 -9.40
CA THR A 568 6.08 0.82 -9.41
C THR A 568 4.75 0.39 -10.06
N GLY A 569 4.56 -0.89 -10.37
CA GLY A 569 3.36 -1.41 -11.00
C GLY A 569 3.17 -0.97 -12.45
N ASP A 570 1.90 -0.97 -12.86
CA ASP A 570 1.48 -0.73 -14.24
C ASP A 570 1.58 0.76 -14.56
N ASN A 571 2.71 1.17 -15.13
CA ASN A 571 2.89 2.51 -15.65
C ASN A 571 2.56 2.60 -17.15
N LYS A 572 2.74 3.79 -17.73
CA LYS A 572 2.57 4.03 -19.17
C LYS A 572 3.84 4.51 -19.83
N GLY A 573 3.99 4.22 -21.11
CA GLY A 573 5.05 4.76 -21.94
C GLY A 573 4.92 6.22 -22.29
N THR A 574 4.99 7.11 -21.30
CA THR A 574 4.94 8.57 -21.47
C THR A 574 6.06 9.26 -20.71
N TRP A 575 6.43 10.47 -21.15
CA TRP A 575 7.40 11.34 -20.46
C TRP A 575 7.01 11.63 -19.01
N GLU A 576 5.71 11.77 -18.74
CA GLU A 576 5.20 12.00 -17.39
C GLU A 576 5.44 10.80 -16.48
N ASN A 577 5.17 9.58 -16.94
CA ASN A 577 5.39 8.36 -16.15
C ASN A 577 6.88 8.11 -15.90
N LEU A 578 7.75 8.44 -16.87
CA LEU A 578 9.20 8.44 -16.65
C LEU A 578 9.58 9.37 -15.50
N ARG A 579 9.03 10.59 -15.46
CA ARG A 579 9.25 11.54 -14.35
C ARG A 579 8.66 11.04 -13.03
N TYR A 580 7.47 10.46 -13.05
CA TYR A 580 6.81 9.94 -11.85
C TYR A 580 7.58 8.76 -11.24
N SER A 581 8.21 7.92 -12.05
CA SER A 581 9.02 6.80 -11.57
C SER A 581 10.11 7.24 -10.58
N ILE A 582 10.72 8.41 -10.79
CA ILE A 582 11.74 8.95 -9.90
C ILE A 582 11.14 9.29 -8.53
N SER A 583 9.89 9.77 -8.51
CA SER A 583 9.25 10.13 -7.27
C SER A 583 8.84 8.91 -6.46
N ILE A 584 8.34 7.87 -7.13
CA ILE A 584 7.94 6.61 -6.48
C ILE A 584 9.17 5.92 -5.90
N VAL A 585 10.24 5.74 -6.70
CA VAL A 585 11.49 5.06 -6.27
C VAL A 585 12.16 5.71 -5.04
N VAL A 586 11.98 7.02 -4.85
CA VAL A 586 12.56 7.78 -3.73
C VAL A 586 11.59 7.89 -2.54
N ASP A 587 10.31 7.53 -2.72
CA ASP A 587 9.30 7.66 -1.68
C ASP A 587 9.57 6.74 -0.48
N GLY A 588 9.04 7.12 0.68
CA GLY A 588 9.24 6.39 1.94
C GLY A 588 8.67 4.97 1.96
N ALA A 589 7.70 4.66 1.08
CA ALA A 589 7.20 3.30 0.85
C ALA A 589 8.26 2.39 0.20
N ASP A 590 9.02 2.96 -0.72
CA ASP A 590 10.06 2.31 -1.50
C ASP A 590 11.41 2.30 -0.79
N ALA A 591 11.62 3.22 0.15
CA ALA A 591 12.76 3.22 1.07
C ALA A 591 12.80 1.99 2.00
N ASP A 592 11.68 1.26 2.13
CA ASP A 592 11.62 -0.02 2.83
C ASP A 592 11.89 -1.21 1.90
N ALA A 593 11.65 -1.10 0.58
CA ALA A 593 11.88 -2.17 -0.38
C ALA A 593 13.38 -2.54 -0.48
N ALA A 594 13.68 -3.83 -0.68
CA ALA A 594 15.07 -4.27 -0.83
C ALA A 594 15.73 -3.79 -2.13
N ALA A 595 14.92 -3.63 -3.17
CA ALA A 595 15.26 -2.98 -4.42
C ALA A 595 13.94 -2.51 -5.05
N VAL A 596 13.99 -1.42 -5.80
CA VAL A 596 12.83 -0.87 -6.51
C VAL A 596 13.15 -0.79 -8.00
N ALA A 597 12.24 -1.30 -8.81
CA ALA A 597 12.28 -1.18 -10.26
C ALA A 597 11.11 -0.32 -10.77
N THR A 598 11.23 0.22 -11.98
CA THR A 598 10.09 0.77 -12.74
C THR A 598 10.01 -0.01 -14.04
N SER A 599 8.80 -0.30 -14.52
CA SER A 599 8.66 -0.83 -15.89
C SER A 599 9.21 0.20 -16.88
N SER A 600 9.96 -0.27 -17.87
CA SER A 600 10.44 0.55 -18.98
C SER A 600 9.26 1.23 -19.67
N PRO A 601 9.42 2.47 -20.21
CA PRO A 601 8.34 3.30 -20.77
C PRO A 601 7.73 2.76 -22.08
N TYR A 602 7.61 1.44 -22.24
CA TYR A 602 6.98 0.76 -23.37
C TYR A 602 5.92 -0.26 -22.93
N PHE A 603 5.58 -0.31 -21.64
CA PHE A 603 4.64 -1.29 -21.08
C PHE A 603 3.23 -1.20 -21.71
N ALA A 604 2.69 0.02 -21.88
CA ALA A 604 1.29 0.21 -22.33
C ALA A 604 1.12 0.93 -23.70
N ALA A 605 2.18 1.12 -24.48
CA ALA A 605 2.11 1.75 -25.80
C ALA A 605 2.91 0.95 -26.84
N GLY A 606 2.31 0.71 -28.02
CA GLY A 606 3.04 0.23 -29.18
C GLY A 606 4.18 1.20 -29.50
N GLY A 607 5.41 0.76 -29.25
CA GLY A 607 6.60 1.60 -29.29
C GLY A 607 6.81 2.25 -30.65
N GLY A 608 6.72 3.58 -30.70
CA GLY A 608 7.48 4.38 -31.64
C GLY A 608 8.90 4.55 -31.12
N ALA A 609 9.89 4.62 -32.00
CA ALA A 609 11.31 4.81 -31.66
C ALA A 609 11.62 6.15 -30.94
N LYS A 610 10.61 7.00 -30.73
CA LYS A 610 10.65 8.23 -29.93
C LYS A 610 9.43 8.25 -29.01
N LEU A 611 9.60 8.49 -27.72
CA LEU A 611 8.51 8.97 -26.85
C LEU A 611 8.06 10.30 -27.46
N GLN A 612 6.86 10.34 -28.06
CA GLN A 612 6.38 11.51 -28.81
C GLN A 612 6.40 12.76 -27.92
N GLY A 613 7.35 13.65 -28.18
CA GLY A 613 7.43 15.02 -27.71
C GLY A 613 7.75 15.89 -28.93
N GLU A 614 7.10 17.05 -29.03
CA GLU A 614 7.18 17.97 -30.17
C GLU A 614 8.62 18.43 -30.41
N GLU A 615 9.08 18.31 -31.65
CA GLU A 615 10.35 18.87 -32.10
C GLU A 615 10.23 20.40 -32.19
N GLY A 616 11.06 21.11 -31.43
CA GLY A 616 11.53 22.43 -31.86
C GLY A 616 12.50 22.22 -33.01
N GLU A 617 12.21 22.81 -34.17
CA GLU A 617 13.05 22.71 -35.37
C GLU A 617 14.50 23.15 -35.08
N GLY A 618 15.47 22.29 -35.41
CA GLY A 618 16.86 22.69 -35.68
C GLY A 618 17.96 22.23 -34.72
N VAL A 619 18.08 20.94 -34.40
CA VAL A 619 19.28 20.41 -33.72
C VAL A 619 19.88 19.23 -34.50
N GLU A 620 21.16 19.38 -34.86
CA GLU A 620 22.01 18.39 -35.54
C GLU A 620 22.09 17.05 -34.79
N ASP A 621 22.19 15.97 -35.57
CA ASP A 621 22.18 14.58 -35.14
C ASP A 621 23.55 14.18 -34.55
N SER A 622 23.85 14.63 -33.33
CA SER A 622 24.89 14.02 -32.49
C SER A 622 24.62 14.31 -31.01
N GLN A 623 24.50 13.25 -30.20
CA GLN A 623 24.16 13.25 -28.77
C GLN A 623 22.73 13.72 -28.41
N ARG A 624 21.85 12.75 -28.17
CA ARG A 624 20.55 13.00 -27.55
C ARG A 624 20.68 12.80 -26.04
N SER A 625 20.68 13.90 -25.28
CA SER A 625 20.53 13.88 -23.82
C SER A 625 19.05 14.09 -23.48
N VAL A 626 18.57 13.40 -22.45
CA VAL A 626 17.22 13.58 -21.91
C VAL A 626 17.36 14.18 -20.53
N GLU A 627 16.95 15.43 -20.38
CA GLU A 627 16.89 16.10 -19.08
C GLU A 627 15.47 15.92 -18.51
N VAL A 628 15.37 15.22 -17.37
CA VAL A 628 14.11 15.07 -16.64
C VAL A 628 14.19 15.92 -15.37
N ASP A 629 13.45 17.03 -15.34
CA ASP A 629 13.32 17.82 -14.12
C ASP A 629 12.45 17.09 -13.10
N VAL A 630 13.10 16.62 -12.04
CA VAL A 630 12.46 16.01 -10.86
C VAL A 630 11.97 17.13 -9.94
N GLY A 631 11.08 18.00 -10.45
CA GLY A 631 10.52 19.10 -9.66
C GLY A 631 9.94 18.58 -8.33
N GLY A 632 10.20 19.29 -7.23
CA GLY A 632 9.79 18.87 -5.87
C GLY A 632 10.94 18.58 -4.91
N LEU A 633 12.18 18.49 -5.40
CA LEU A 633 13.41 18.34 -4.62
C LEU A 633 13.91 19.63 -3.92
N ALA A 634 13.11 20.69 -3.90
CA ALA A 634 13.48 21.95 -3.25
C ALA A 634 13.63 21.74 -1.73
N LEU A 635 14.86 21.53 -1.29
CA LEU A 635 15.20 21.44 0.13
C LEU A 635 14.93 22.80 0.80
N PRO A 636 14.63 22.84 2.11
CA PRO A 636 14.47 24.07 2.89
C PRO A 636 15.64 25.08 2.81
N LEU A 637 16.76 24.69 2.20
CA LEU A 637 17.96 25.50 2.01
C LEU A 637 18.01 26.23 0.65
N GLY A 638 16.94 26.21 -0.14
CA GLY A 638 16.86 26.95 -1.40
C GLY A 638 17.77 26.41 -2.51
N LYS A 639 18.17 25.13 -2.43
CA LYS A 639 18.94 24.44 -3.46
C LYS A 639 18.01 23.60 -4.32
N SER A 640 18.07 23.80 -5.64
CA SER A 640 17.51 22.89 -6.64
C SER A 640 18.54 21.81 -6.97
N PHE A 641 18.06 20.60 -7.25
CA PHE A 641 18.87 19.50 -7.79
C PHE A 641 18.23 19.03 -9.08
N THR A 642 19.05 18.80 -10.10
CA THR A 642 18.66 18.20 -11.37
C THR A 642 19.26 16.80 -11.44
N VAL A 643 18.46 15.81 -11.84
CA VAL A 643 18.96 14.47 -12.17
C VAL A 643 18.98 14.36 -13.70
N THR A 644 20.18 14.31 -14.28
CA THR A 644 20.34 14.17 -15.74
C THR A 644 20.65 12.71 -16.08
N TRP A 645 19.84 12.10 -16.94
CA TRP A 645 20.14 10.79 -17.52
C TRP A 645 20.78 10.99 -18.90
N ASN A 646 22.08 10.71 -19.00
CA ASN A 646 22.77 10.65 -20.29
C ASN A 646 22.73 9.23 -20.81
N MET A 647 21.76 8.93 -21.67
CA MET A 647 21.76 7.69 -22.45
C MET A 647 22.54 7.93 -23.73
N GLN A 648 23.80 7.49 -23.77
CA GLN A 648 24.58 7.47 -25.01
C GLN A 648 24.11 6.30 -25.86
N ILE A 649 23.27 6.58 -26.86
CA ILE A 649 23.02 5.66 -27.96
C ILE A 649 24.03 6.04 -29.04
N GLU A 650 25.12 5.28 -29.16
CA GLU A 650 25.95 5.31 -30.36
C GLU A 650 25.14 4.68 -31.50
N ALA A 651 25.00 5.41 -32.61
CA ALA A 651 24.22 5.00 -33.79
C ALA A 651 25.03 4.09 -34.72
#